data_AF-A0A444S5P2-F1
#
_entry.id   AF-A0A444S5P2-F1
#
_cell.length_a   1.000
_cell.length_b   1.000
_cell.length_c   1.000
_cell.angle_alpha   90.00
_cell.angle_beta   90.00
_cell.angle_gamma   90.00
#
_symmetry.space_group_name_H-M   'P 1'
#
loop_
_entity.id
_entity.type
_entity.pdbx_description
1 polymer ?
#
loop_
_entity_poly.entity_id
_entity_poly.type
_entity_poly.pdbx_seq_one_letter_code
_entity_poly.pdbx_strand_id
1 'polypeptide(L)'
;MADRRKGLGDFAMDILLVFGTMAGAIYLGRSFLSSLETTMADPEKEKHERARIRAQEHLERLRKGKRNGGDDVEENPGDNETQRRGPRPEDLVLNEYENMVALEMVAPEDIPVGFNDIGGLEDIIEEVKESVIYPLTMPHLYAHAAPLLSAPSGVLFYGSPGCGKTMLAKAVARESGASFINLHISTMTEKWYGDSNKIVRAVFSLARKMQPAIIFIDEIDAVLGTRRSGEHEASGMVKAEFMTLWDGLTSANASGTPAQIVVLGATNRMQDIDEAILRRMPKKFSVPLPGKEQRQRILQLILRDTKRDAEHFDIDYLANVTAVSNTMAAQSNISGGSGGPSKPSELSKRLDLDGHDLPPSPAPSSPRNGRRRYALATELVYTETNDQYGSSSIPIYQSATFKQSSARGGNSEYDYTRSGNPTRTHLERHMAKIMNASRALAVGSGMGALDVITRLLRPGDEVITGDDLYGGTNRLLAYLSSNQGIVVHHVNTTTVDAVRDVVSDKTAMVLLETPTNPLIKVIDIPSIARVVHEVNDKALVVVDNTMLSPMLCNPLDLGADIVYESGTKYLSGHHDIMAGIIGVNDAAVADKLYFTINASGCGLSPNDSFLLMRGVKTLAIRMEKQQSNAQQIAEFLENHGFRVRYPGLKSHPQYDLHWSMARGAGAVLSFETGDASLSERIVEAARLWGISVSFGCVNSLISMPCQMSHASIDAKTRKERQMPEDIIRLCVGIEDVEDLIDDLSRALVQAGAVTVTLEGIQANPVAA
;
A
#
# COMPACT_ATOMS: atom_id res chain seq x y z
N MET A 1 -79.24 -30.40 37.28
CA MET A 1 -78.45 -30.84 36.11
C MET A 1 -77.42 -29.75 35.87
N ALA A 2 -76.22 -29.91 36.46
CA ALA A 2 -74.96 -30.22 35.75
C ALA A 2 -74.66 -29.15 34.68
N ASP A 3 -73.53 -28.45 34.68
CA ASP A 3 -72.21 -29.06 34.78
C ASP A 3 -71.08 -27.99 34.91
N ARG A 4 -69.96 -28.44 35.48
CA ARG A 4 -68.57 -27.97 35.35
C ARG A 4 -68.15 -26.54 35.74
N ARG A 5 -67.59 -26.48 36.96
CA ARG A 5 -66.53 -25.55 37.36
C ARG A 5 -65.32 -25.69 36.42
N LYS A 6 -64.93 -24.62 35.72
CA LYS A 6 -63.62 -24.51 35.07
C LYS A 6 -62.53 -24.59 36.15
N GLY A 7 -61.55 -25.49 35.95
CA GLY A 7 -60.45 -25.69 36.89
C GLY A 7 -59.42 -24.58 36.79
N LEU A 8 -58.68 -24.34 37.88
CA LEU A 8 -57.60 -23.35 37.95
C LEU A 8 -56.55 -23.48 36.83
N GLY A 9 -56.38 -24.70 36.28
CA GLY A 9 -55.46 -24.98 35.16
C GLY A 9 -55.89 -24.37 33.82
N ASP A 10 -57.20 -24.27 33.55
CA ASP A 10 -57.70 -23.64 32.32
C ASP A 10 -57.46 -22.12 32.34
N PHE A 11 -57.56 -21.51 33.52
CA PHE A 11 -57.30 -20.08 33.69
C PHE A 11 -55.81 -19.74 33.52
N ALA A 12 -54.93 -20.63 33.96
CA ALA A 12 -53.49 -20.49 33.74
C ALA A 12 -53.10 -20.66 32.26
N MET A 13 -53.75 -21.60 31.55
CA MET A 13 -53.56 -21.78 30.11
C MET A 13 -54.07 -20.59 29.30
N ASP A 14 -55.22 -20.02 29.67
CA ASP A 14 -55.75 -18.81 29.01
C ASP A 14 -54.80 -17.61 29.22
N ILE A 15 -54.23 -17.44 30.41
CA ILE A 15 -53.22 -16.39 30.68
C ILE A 15 -51.95 -16.64 29.86
N LEU A 16 -51.45 -17.88 29.79
CA LEU A 16 -50.28 -18.24 28.97
C LEU A 16 -50.50 -18.00 27.48
N LEU A 17 -51.71 -18.25 26.97
CA LEU A 17 -52.09 -17.98 25.57
C LEU A 17 -52.15 -16.48 25.28
N VAL A 18 -52.65 -15.68 26.22
CA VAL A 18 -52.67 -14.21 26.10
C VAL A 18 -51.26 -13.63 26.13
N PHE A 19 -50.39 -14.11 27.02
CA PHE A 19 -48.99 -13.66 27.05
C PHE A 19 -48.20 -14.13 25.83
N GLY A 20 -48.42 -15.36 25.36
CA GLY A 20 -47.78 -15.89 24.15
C GLY A 20 -48.20 -15.16 22.88
N THR A 21 -49.49 -14.81 22.76
CA THR A 21 -50.00 -14.03 21.61
C THR A 21 -49.49 -12.59 21.63
N MET A 22 -49.37 -11.98 22.82
CA MET A 22 -48.82 -10.63 22.97
C MET A 22 -47.30 -10.60 22.70
N ALA A 23 -46.54 -11.60 23.14
CA ALA A 23 -45.13 -11.76 22.81
C ALA A 23 -44.92 -12.01 21.31
N GLY A 24 -45.77 -12.83 20.68
CA GLY A 24 -45.75 -13.05 19.23
C GLY A 24 -46.06 -11.79 18.42
N ALA A 25 -47.01 -10.97 18.87
CA ALA A 25 -47.31 -9.68 18.25
C ALA A 25 -46.15 -8.67 18.37
N ILE A 26 -45.46 -8.64 19.52
CA ILE A 26 -44.27 -7.81 19.72
C ILE A 26 -43.11 -8.30 18.85
N TYR A 27 -42.91 -9.61 18.71
CA TYR A 27 -41.88 -10.18 17.85
C TYR A 27 -42.15 -9.88 16.36
N LEU A 28 -43.39 -10.05 15.90
CA LEU A 28 -43.80 -9.69 14.54
C LEU A 28 -43.68 -8.19 14.28
N GLY A 29 -44.08 -7.35 15.26
CA GLY A 29 -43.91 -5.90 15.18
C GLY A 29 -42.44 -5.48 15.09
N ARG A 30 -41.55 -6.11 15.87
CA ARG A 30 -40.10 -5.89 15.79
C ARG A 30 -39.51 -6.37 14.48
N SER A 31 -39.92 -7.55 13.99
CA SER A 31 -39.46 -8.08 12.70
C SER A 31 -39.93 -7.23 11.51
N PHE A 32 -41.11 -6.61 11.61
CA PHE A 32 -41.64 -5.72 10.57
C PHE A 32 -40.96 -4.35 10.61
N LEU A 33 -40.69 -3.81 11.81
CA LEU A 33 -39.92 -2.59 12.00
C LEU A 33 -38.45 -2.75 11.55
N SER A 34 -37.81 -3.88 11.85
CA SER A 34 -36.45 -4.16 11.38
C SER A 34 -36.40 -4.34 9.86
N SER A 35 -37.47 -4.87 9.24
CA SER A 35 -37.59 -4.98 7.79
C SER A 35 -37.82 -3.62 7.11
N LEU A 36 -38.47 -2.67 7.79
CA LEU A 36 -38.64 -1.30 7.32
C LEU A 36 -37.36 -0.47 7.46
N GLU A 37 -36.61 -0.63 8.57
CA GLU A 37 -35.29 -0.01 8.76
C GLU A 37 -34.27 -0.46 7.69
N THR A 38 -34.26 -1.75 7.33
CA THR A 38 -33.38 -2.27 6.27
C THR A 38 -33.78 -1.85 4.86
N THR A 39 -35.04 -1.47 4.63
CA THR A 39 -35.48 -0.98 3.30
C THR A 39 -35.30 0.53 3.14
N MET A 40 -35.24 1.29 4.25
CA MET A 40 -34.98 2.74 4.23
C MET A 40 -33.48 3.09 4.31
N ALA A 41 -32.65 2.22 4.90
CA ALA A 41 -31.20 2.38 4.95
C ALA A 41 -30.53 1.43 3.95
N ASP A 42 -30.65 1.72 2.65
CA ASP A 42 -29.81 1.11 1.62
C ASP A 42 -28.56 2.00 1.43
N PRO A 43 -27.42 1.65 2.06
CA PRO A 43 -26.20 2.44 1.97
C PRO A 43 -25.65 2.53 0.54
N GLU A 44 -26.00 1.60 -0.36
CA GLU A 44 -25.60 1.70 -1.76
C GLU A 44 -26.39 2.80 -2.47
N LYS A 45 -27.72 2.83 -2.29
CA LYS A 45 -28.58 3.83 -2.94
C LYS A 45 -28.22 5.27 -2.54
N GLU A 46 -27.94 5.51 -1.25
CA GLU A 46 -27.44 6.81 -0.80
C GLU A 46 -26.07 7.15 -1.40
N LYS A 47 -25.16 6.17 -1.50
CA LYS A 47 -23.85 6.35 -2.13
C LYS A 47 -23.96 6.69 -3.61
N HIS A 48 -24.88 6.06 -4.34
CA HIS A 48 -25.16 6.35 -5.75
C HIS A 48 -25.76 7.74 -5.95
N GLU A 49 -26.70 8.15 -5.08
CA GLU A 49 -27.31 9.48 -5.13
C GLU A 49 -26.29 10.58 -4.81
N ARG A 50 -25.42 10.36 -3.81
CA ARG A 50 -24.29 11.26 -3.50
C ARG A 50 -23.27 11.34 -4.64
N ALA A 51 -22.96 10.22 -5.30
CA ALA A 51 -22.06 10.20 -6.45
C ALA A 51 -22.63 10.97 -7.65
N ARG A 52 -23.94 10.84 -7.91
CA ARG A 52 -24.65 11.59 -8.96
C ARG A 52 -24.63 13.09 -8.71
N ILE A 53 -24.93 13.53 -7.48
CA ILE A 53 -24.91 14.96 -7.11
C ILE A 53 -23.50 15.54 -7.28
N ARG A 54 -22.46 14.85 -6.78
CA ARG A 54 -21.06 15.29 -6.96
C ARG A 54 -20.63 15.37 -8.41
N ALA A 55 -21.04 14.39 -9.23
CA ALA A 55 -20.73 14.39 -10.66
C ALA A 55 -21.42 15.57 -11.39
N GLN A 56 -22.68 15.87 -11.05
CA GLN A 56 -23.40 17.02 -11.60
C GLN A 56 -22.77 18.35 -11.20
N GLU A 57 -22.43 18.53 -9.91
CA GLU A 57 -21.73 19.73 -9.43
C GLU A 57 -20.36 19.90 -10.10
N HIS A 58 -19.63 18.81 -10.29
CA HIS A 58 -18.34 18.82 -10.97
C HIS A 58 -18.50 19.23 -12.45
N LEU A 59 -19.47 18.65 -13.18
CA LEU A 59 -19.77 19.02 -14.57
C LEU A 59 -20.24 20.47 -14.72
N GLU A 60 -20.97 21.02 -13.74
CA GLU A 60 -21.32 22.43 -13.72
C GLU A 60 -20.10 23.34 -13.54
N ARG A 61 -19.13 22.95 -12.71
CA ARG A 61 -17.85 23.66 -12.57
C ARG A 61 -17.03 23.64 -13.86
N LEU A 62 -16.92 22.48 -14.51
CA LEU A 62 -16.23 22.32 -15.80
C LEU A 62 -16.80 23.25 -16.90
N ARG A 63 -18.08 23.64 -16.80
CA ARG A 63 -18.75 24.55 -17.76
C ARG A 63 -18.71 26.03 -17.37
N LYS A 64 -18.66 26.37 -16.08
CA LYS A 64 -18.54 27.78 -15.64
C LYS A 64 -17.20 28.39 -16.02
N GLY A 65 -16.13 27.61 -16.01
CA GLY A 65 -14.82 28.04 -16.54
C GLY A 65 -14.91 28.48 -18.01
N LYS A 66 -15.54 27.65 -18.85
CA LYS A 66 -15.71 27.91 -20.30
C LYS A 66 -16.46 29.22 -20.64
N ARG A 67 -17.17 29.84 -19.71
CA ARG A 67 -17.85 31.14 -19.90
C ARG A 67 -16.98 32.36 -19.56
N ASN A 68 -15.90 32.19 -18.81
CA ASN A 68 -15.06 33.30 -18.36
C ASN A 68 -13.79 33.51 -19.21
N GLY A 69 -13.50 32.62 -20.15
CA GLY A 69 -12.34 32.70 -21.04
C GLY A 69 -12.71 32.82 -22.52
N GLY A 70 -13.08 34.02 -22.97
CA GLY A 70 -13.17 34.36 -24.40
C GLY A 70 -14.44 35.11 -24.82
N ASP A 71 -14.21 36.31 -25.36
CA ASP A 71 -15.07 37.14 -26.21
C ASP A 71 -16.04 38.14 -25.56
N ASP A 72 -15.46 39.25 -25.09
CA ASP A 72 -16.02 40.60 -25.33
C ASP A 72 -15.92 40.89 -26.84
N VAL A 73 -16.97 40.53 -27.60
CA VAL A 73 -17.15 41.02 -28.98
C VAL A 73 -18.51 41.72 -29.03
N GLU A 74 -18.49 43.01 -29.37
CA GLU A 74 -19.67 43.84 -29.59
C GLU A 74 -20.64 43.15 -30.56
N GLU A 75 -21.89 42.96 -30.11
CA GLU A 75 -22.99 42.47 -30.94
C GLU A 75 -23.27 43.46 -32.08
N ASN A 76 -23.01 43.02 -33.32
CA ASN A 76 -23.49 43.67 -34.53
C ASN A 76 -24.87 43.06 -34.88
N PRO A 77 -25.98 43.82 -34.93
CA PRO A 77 -27.30 43.24 -35.09
C PRO A 77 -27.60 43.01 -36.57
N GLY A 78 -27.31 41.80 -37.04
CA GLY A 78 -27.73 41.36 -38.37
C GLY A 78 -26.97 40.15 -38.85
N ASP A 79 -27.41 38.95 -38.46
CA ASP A 79 -27.55 37.81 -39.36
C ASP A 79 -28.24 36.63 -38.66
N ASN A 80 -29.07 35.90 -39.41
CA ASN A 80 -29.92 34.81 -38.95
C ASN A 80 -29.12 33.62 -38.38
N GLU A 81 -28.95 33.56 -37.06
CA GLU A 81 -28.44 32.35 -36.38
C GLU A 81 -29.53 31.31 -36.15
N THR A 82 -29.75 30.47 -37.16
CA THR A 82 -30.29 29.12 -36.96
C THR A 82 -29.27 28.11 -37.45
N GLN A 83 -28.17 27.91 -36.69
CA GLN A 83 -27.37 26.68 -36.77
C GLN A 83 -26.32 26.58 -35.64
N ARG A 84 -26.37 25.45 -34.92
CA ARG A 84 -25.34 24.84 -34.06
C ARG A 84 -25.12 25.40 -32.63
N ARG A 85 -26.17 25.42 -31.82
CA ARG A 85 -26.03 25.27 -30.35
C ARG A 85 -25.96 23.77 -29.99
N GLY A 86 -24.85 23.32 -29.40
CA GLY A 86 -24.78 22.00 -28.75
C GLY A 86 -25.75 21.89 -27.56
N PRO A 87 -26.12 20.67 -27.11
CA PRO A 87 -27.16 20.48 -26.11
C PRO A 87 -26.83 21.15 -24.76
N ARG A 88 -27.85 21.75 -24.13
CA ARG A 88 -27.77 22.45 -22.83
C ARG A 88 -27.62 21.44 -21.68
N PRO A 89 -27.01 21.82 -20.54
CA PRO A 89 -26.72 20.90 -19.42
C PRO A 89 -27.97 20.24 -18.81
N GLU A 90 -29.09 20.95 -18.83
CA GLU A 90 -30.38 20.50 -18.32
C GLU A 90 -30.94 19.30 -19.11
N ASP A 91 -30.39 19.05 -20.31
CA ASP A 91 -30.80 17.99 -21.23
C ASP A 91 -29.83 16.77 -21.22
N LEU A 92 -28.71 16.82 -20.48
CA LEU A 92 -27.73 15.73 -20.43
C LEU A 92 -28.11 14.70 -19.35
N VAL A 93 -28.94 13.74 -19.74
CA VAL A 93 -29.22 12.56 -18.91
C VAL A 93 -27.98 11.66 -18.93
N LEU A 94 -27.23 11.65 -17.82
CA LEU A 94 -26.11 10.75 -17.60
C LEU A 94 -26.56 9.46 -16.94
N ASN A 95 -26.08 8.34 -17.45
CA ASN A 95 -26.27 7.05 -16.80
C ASN A 95 -25.32 6.90 -15.58
N GLU A 96 -25.55 5.88 -14.78
CA GLU A 96 -24.80 5.62 -13.55
C GLU A 96 -23.28 5.56 -13.77
N TYR A 97 -22.84 4.85 -14.81
CA TYR A 97 -21.42 4.68 -15.13
C TYR A 97 -20.80 5.97 -15.69
N GLU A 98 -21.57 6.78 -16.43
CA GLU A 98 -21.13 8.10 -16.91
C GLU A 98 -20.89 9.08 -15.76
N ASN A 99 -21.72 9.03 -14.71
CA ASN A 99 -21.50 9.85 -13.51
C ASN A 99 -20.20 9.46 -12.80
N MET A 100 -19.85 8.17 -12.77
CA MET A 100 -18.59 7.72 -12.19
C MET A 100 -17.38 8.24 -12.98
N VAL A 101 -17.43 8.15 -14.31
CA VAL A 101 -16.34 8.64 -15.18
C VAL A 101 -16.24 10.17 -15.12
N ALA A 102 -17.36 10.88 -14.96
CA ALA A 102 -17.36 12.34 -14.86
C ALA A 102 -16.53 12.88 -13.69
N LEU A 103 -16.34 12.11 -12.61
CA LEU A 103 -15.47 12.50 -11.49
C LEU A 103 -13.97 12.46 -11.84
N GLU A 104 -13.57 11.64 -12.81
CA GLU A 104 -12.18 11.52 -13.30
C GLU A 104 -11.85 12.53 -14.42
N MET A 105 -12.82 13.37 -14.76
CA MET A 105 -12.73 14.34 -15.84
C MET A 105 -12.19 15.68 -15.32
N VAL A 106 -11.21 16.24 -15.99
CA VAL A 106 -10.55 17.50 -15.63
C VAL A 106 -10.82 18.54 -16.71
N ALA A 107 -11.21 19.75 -16.30
CA ALA A 107 -11.38 20.86 -17.24
C ALA A 107 -10.01 21.37 -17.70
N PRO A 108 -9.91 21.89 -18.93
CA PRO A 108 -8.66 22.47 -19.44
C PRO A 108 -8.07 23.53 -18.50
N GLU A 109 -8.92 24.34 -17.90
CA GLU A 109 -8.53 25.47 -17.02
C GLU A 109 -7.95 25.01 -15.68
N ASP A 110 -8.37 23.84 -15.20
CA ASP A 110 -7.91 23.24 -13.95
C ASP A 110 -6.59 22.47 -14.14
N ILE A 111 -6.09 22.33 -15.38
CA ILE A 111 -4.82 21.68 -15.65
C ILE A 111 -3.69 22.68 -15.36
N PRO A 112 -2.84 22.46 -14.35
CA PRO A 112 -1.85 23.46 -13.93
C PRO A 112 -0.64 23.57 -14.86
N VAL A 113 -0.49 22.66 -15.82
CA VAL A 113 0.68 22.55 -16.72
C VAL A 113 0.33 23.05 -18.12
N GLY A 114 1.11 23.97 -18.67
CA GLY A 114 1.09 24.35 -20.10
C GLY A 114 2.39 24.00 -20.83
N PHE A 115 2.50 24.37 -22.11
CA PHE A 115 3.74 24.11 -22.86
C PHE A 115 4.95 24.90 -22.33
N ASN A 116 4.72 26.05 -21.70
CA ASN A 116 5.78 26.85 -21.08
C ASN A 116 6.43 26.18 -19.86
N ASP A 117 5.78 25.18 -19.27
CA ASP A 117 6.29 24.42 -18.13
C ASP A 117 7.08 23.16 -18.59
N ILE A 118 7.20 22.93 -19.90
CA ILE A 118 7.92 21.79 -20.48
C ILE A 118 9.23 22.30 -21.08
N GLY A 119 10.36 21.85 -20.54
CA GLY A 119 11.68 22.24 -21.04
C GLY A 119 12.21 21.25 -22.08
N GLY A 120 12.60 21.76 -23.26
CA GLY A 120 13.44 21.01 -24.19
C GLY A 120 12.71 20.05 -25.12
N LEU A 121 11.39 20.17 -25.28
CA LEU A 121 10.60 19.34 -26.21
C LEU A 121 9.97 20.19 -27.32
N GLU A 122 10.58 21.33 -27.68
CA GLU A 122 10.00 22.33 -28.58
C GLU A 122 9.61 21.73 -29.95
N ASP A 123 10.48 20.90 -30.53
CA ASP A 123 10.19 20.22 -31.82
C ASP A 123 8.97 19.29 -31.72
N ILE A 124 8.85 18.55 -30.61
CA ILE A 124 7.71 17.65 -30.36
C ILE A 124 6.44 18.47 -30.10
N ILE A 125 6.56 19.56 -29.35
CA ILE A 125 5.44 20.46 -29.04
C ILE A 125 4.87 21.06 -30.33
N GLU A 126 5.72 21.55 -31.23
CA GLU A 126 5.27 22.08 -32.53
C GLU A 126 4.61 20.99 -33.39
N GLU A 127 5.20 19.78 -33.46
CA GLU A 127 4.59 18.68 -34.22
C GLU A 127 3.23 18.24 -33.61
N VAL A 128 3.10 18.25 -32.29
CA VAL A 128 1.85 17.95 -31.59
C VAL A 128 0.81 19.05 -31.79
N LYS A 129 1.21 20.33 -31.82
CA LYS A 129 0.30 21.43 -32.16
C LYS A 129 -0.30 21.25 -33.54
N GLU A 130 0.55 21.01 -34.53
CA GLU A 130 0.13 20.85 -35.93
C GLU A 130 -0.72 19.60 -36.16
N SER A 131 -0.36 18.49 -35.52
CA SER A 131 -0.98 17.20 -35.80
C SER A 131 -2.14 16.83 -34.87
N VAL A 132 -2.25 17.46 -33.70
CA VAL A 132 -3.28 17.13 -32.70
C VAL A 132 -4.12 18.35 -32.35
N ILE A 133 -3.50 19.46 -31.94
CA ILE A 133 -4.24 20.62 -31.42
C ILE A 133 -5.01 21.34 -32.52
N TYR A 134 -4.37 21.76 -33.62
CA TYR A 134 -5.07 22.51 -34.68
C TYR A 134 -6.22 21.71 -35.32
N PRO A 135 -6.07 20.41 -35.64
CA PRO A 135 -7.19 19.62 -36.12
C PRO A 135 -8.32 19.47 -35.10
N LEU A 136 -8.01 19.49 -33.79
CA LEU A 136 -8.99 19.38 -32.71
C LEU A 136 -9.73 20.70 -32.46
N THR A 137 -9.03 21.83 -32.47
CA THR A 137 -9.59 23.17 -32.16
C THR A 137 -10.15 23.89 -33.36
N MET A 138 -9.65 23.62 -34.57
CA MET A 138 -10.04 24.29 -35.81
C MET A 138 -10.65 23.31 -36.83
N PRO A 139 -11.68 22.52 -36.46
CA PRO A 139 -12.20 21.44 -37.32
C PRO A 139 -12.70 21.92 -38.69
N HIS A 140 -13.14 23.18 -38.79
CA HIS A 140 -13.63 23.79 -40.03
C HIS A 140 -12.54 23.93 -41.10
N LEU A 141 -11.28 24.14 -40.72
CA LEU A 141 -10.15 24.20 -41.66
C LEU A 141 -9.78 22.82 -42.21
N TYR A 142 -10.08 21.77 -41.45
CA TYR A 142 -9.72 20.38 -41.75
C TYR A 142 -10.91 19.55 -42.27
N ALA A 143 -12.13 20.10 -42.28
CA ALA A 143 -13.35 19.42 -42.71
C ALA A 143 -13.41 19.11 -44.23
N HIS A 144 -12.70 19.89 -45.04
CA HIS A 144 -12.61 19.72 -46.51
C HIS A 144 -11.26 19.16 -46.96
N ALA A 145 -10.36 18.92 -46.02
CA ALA A 145 -9.03 18.40 -46.26
C ALA A 145 -9.08 16.86 -46.39
N ALA A 146 -8.10 16.26 -47.08
CA ALA A 146 -7.98 14.80 -47.15
C ALA A 146 -7.98 14.18 -45.73
N PRO A 147 -8.44 12.93 -45.53
CA PRO A 147 -8.44 12.25 -44.22
C PRO A 147 -7.10 12.23 -43.49
N LEU A 148 -6.00 12.50 -44.19
CA LEU A 148 -4.65 12.65 -43.65
C LEU A 148 -4.45 13.92 -42.80
N LEU A 149 -5.36 14.89 -42.90
CA LEU A 149 -5.31 16.19 -42.23
C LEU A 149 -6.36 16.32 -41.12
N SER A 150 -7.26 15.33 -40.95
CA SER A 150 -8.18 15.30 -39.81
C SER A 150 -7.48 14.96 -38.50
N ALA A 151 -8.10 15.32 -37.36
CA ALA A 151 -7.57 14.98 -36.05
C ALA A 151 -7.34 13.46 -35.94
N PRO A 152 -6.15 13.03 -35.49
CA PRO A 152 -5.85 11.62 -35.36
C PRO A 152 -6.75 11.01 -34.29
N SER A 153 -7.32 9.84 -34.57
CA SER A 153 -8.10 9.10 -33.58
C SER A 153 -7.23 8.62 -32.42
N GLY A 154 -5.91 8.51 -32.62
CA GLY A 154 -4.97 8.02 -31.62
C GLY A 154 -3.59 8.66 -31.70
N VAL A 155 -3.02 8.97 -30.54
CA VAL A 155 -1.67 9.52 -30.38
C VAL A 155 -0.92 8.70 -29.31
N LEU A 156 0.33 8.35 -29.58
CA LEU A 156 1.19 7.63 -28.63
C LEU A 156 2.43 8.43 -28.27
N PHE A 157 2.64 8.67 -26.98
CA PHE A 157 3.92 9.13 -26.43
C PHE A 157 4.70 7.94 -25.88
N TYR A 158 5.94 7.75 -26.34
CA TYR A 158 6.78 6.66 -25.89
C TYR A 158 8.21 7.10 -25.60
N GLY A 159 8.86 6.46 -24.63
CA GLY A 159 10.22 6.80 -24.23
C GLY A 159 10.50 6.39 -22.79
N SER A 160 11.73 6.60 -22.32
CA SER A 160 12.13 6.21 -20.96
C SER A 160 11.21 6.78 -19.87
N PRO A 161 11.08 6.10 -18.72
CA PRO A 161 10.32 6.62 -17.59
C PRO A 161 10.92 7.94 -17.10
N GLY A 162 10.06 8.86 -16.65
CA GLY A 162 10.48 10.16 -16.12
C GLY A 162 10.70 11.27 -17.15
N CYS A 163 10.58 11.02 -18.46
CA CYS A 163 10.76 12.06 -19.49
C CYS A 163 9.56 13.01 -19.72
N GLY A 164 8.58 13.07 -18.81
CA GLY A 164 7.48 14.05 -18.91
C GLY A 164 6.32 13.72 -19.87
N LYS A 165 6.14 12.47 -20.30
CA LYS A 165 5.03 12.06 -21.21
C LYS A 165 3.63 12.46 -20.72
N THR A 166 3.33 12.20 -19.44
CA THR A 166 2.04 12.55 -18.81
C THR A 166 1.89 14.06 -18.66
N MET A 167 2.98 14.78 -18.44
CA MET A 167 3.01 16.25 -18.37
C MET A 167 2.70 16.86 -19.75
N LEU A 168 3.29 16.31 -20.82
CA LEU A 168 3.00 16.68 -22.21
C LEU A 168 1.53 16.43 -22.57
N ALA A 169 0.97 15.28 -22.18
CA ALA A 169 -0.46 14.98 -22.42
C ALA A 169 -1.41 15.98 -21.77
N LYS A 170 -1.11 16.38 -20.52
CA LYS A 170 -1.87 17.41 -19.80
C LYS A 170 -1.74 18.78 -20.47
N ALA A 171 -0.53 19.18 -20.87
CA ALA A 171 -0.32 20.43 -21.59
C ALA A 171 -1.11 20.48 -22.92
N VAL A 172 -1.14 19.38 -23.68
CA VAL A 172 -1.93 19.28 -24.91
C VAL A 172 -3.43 19.50 -24.64
N ALA A 173 -3.97 18.93 -23.56
CA ALA A 173 -5.36 19.11 -23.19
C ALA A 173 -5.69 20.55 -22.79
N ARG A 174 -4.81 21.20 -22.01
CA ARG A 174 -4.94 22.60 -21.63
C ARG A 174 -4.96 23.52 -22.85
N GLU A 175 -3.97 23.37 -23.73
CA GLU A 175 -3.75 24.23 -24.90
C GLU A 175 -4.81 24.02 -25.99
N SER A 176 -5.39 22.81 -26.06
CA SER A 176 -6.50 22.52 -26.97
C SER A 176 -7.88 22.90 -26.42
N GLY A 177 -8.00 23.32 -25.16
CA GLY A 177 -9.29 23.55 -24.52
C GLY A 177 -10.17 22.29 -24.45
N ALA A 178 -9.55 21.11 -24.57
CA ALA A 178 -10.23 19.83 -24.61
C ALA A 178 -10.39 19.25 -23.21
N SER A 179 -11.58 18.74 -22.93
CA SER A 179 -11.83 18.08 -21.66
C SER A 179 -10.96 16.84 -21.50
N PHE A 180 -10.28 16.69 -20.37
CA PHE A 180 -9.31 15.61 -20.16
C PHE A 180 -9.91 14.50 -19.31
N ILE A 181 -10.04 13.30 -19.87
CA ILE A 181 -10.50 12.11 -19.14
C ILE A 181 -9.28 11.22 -18.90
N ASN A 182 -8.87 11.10 -17.64
CA ASN A 182 -7.72 10.28 -17.27
C ASN A 182 -8.18 8.85 -16.91
N LEU A 183 -7.82 7.86 -17.74
CA LEU A 183 -8.21 6.47 -17.54
C LEU A 183 -7.10 5.70 -16.84
N HIS A 184 -7.27 5.47 -15.53
CA HIS A 184 -6.39 4.62 -14.73
C HIS A 184 -6.77 3.13 -14.82
N ILE A 185 -5.77 2.25 -14.73
CA ILE A 185 -5.92 0.78 -14.77
C ILE A 185 -6.87 0.29 -13.68
N SER A 186 -6.74 0.83 -12.47
CA SER A 186 -7.59 0.50 -11.30
C SER A 186 -9.07 0.76 -11.56
N THR A 187 -9.41 1.79 -12.34
CA THR A 187 -10.79 2.11 -12.75
C THR A 187 -11.40 1.00 -13.60
N MET A 188 -10.58 0.24 -14.34
CA MET A 188 -11.03 -0.86 -15.19
C MET A 188 -11.03 -2.23 -14.48
N THR A 189 -10.18 -2.43 -13.47
CA THR A 189 -9.93 -3.75 -12.86
C THR A 189 -10.58 -3.95 -11.48
N GLU A 190 -10.82 -2.91 -10.68
CA GLU A 190 -11.05 -3.12 -9.24
C GLU A 190 -12.50 -3.04 -8.75
N LYS A 191 -13.46 -2.50 -9.50
CA LYS A 191 -14.75 -2.17 -8.86
C LYS A 191 -15.87 -3.20 -8.93
N TRP A 192 -16.01 -4.00 -9.98
CA TRP A 192 -17.06 -5.04 -10.03
C TRP A 192 -16.68 -6.10 -11.06
N TYR A 193 -16.55 -7.36 -10.63
CA TYR A 193 -16.28 -8.48 -11.51
C TYR A 193 -17.49 -8.69 -12.45
N GLY A 194 -17.50 -8.03 -13.62
CA GLY A 194 -18.57 -8.10 -14.63
C GLY A 194 -18.94 -6.79 -15.33
N ASP A 195 -18.57 -5.61 -14.80
CA ASP A 195 -19.06 -4.31 -15.31
C ASP A 195 -18.03 -3.47 -16.07
N SER A 196 -16.77 -3.92 -16.21
CA SER A 196 -15.70 -3.17 -16.90
C SER A 196 -16.06 -2.74 -18.34
N ASN A 197 -16.85 -3.54 -19.06
CA ASN A 197 -17.34 -3.19 -20.40
C ASN A 197 -18.28 -1.98 -20.38
N LYS A 198 -19.10 -1.83 -19.33
CA LYS A 198 -20.04 -0.71 -19.18
C LYS A 198 -19.30 0.58 -18.86
N ILE A 199 -18.22 0.52 -18.07
CA ILE A 199 -17.35 1.66 -17.79
C ILE A 199 -16.68 2.14 -19.08
N VAL A 200 -16.13 1.23 -19.88
CA VAL A 200 -15.53 1.58 -21.18
C VAL A 200 -16.55 2.25 -22.11
N ARG A 201 -17.78 1.72 -22.20
CA ARG A 201 -18.88 2.38 -22.94
C ARG A 201 -19.19 3.78 -22.40
N ALA A 202 -19.20 3.94 -21.07
CA ALA A 202 -19.46 5.22 -20.42
C ALA A 202 -18.37 6.25 -20.72
N VAL A 203 -17.09 5.85 -20.76
CA VAL A 203 -15.97 6.73 -21.12
C VAL A 203 -16.17 7.33 -22.51
N PHE A 204 -16.39 6.49 -23.53
CA PHE A 204 -16.60 6.99 -24.90
C PHE A 204 -17.92 7.76 -25.05
N SER A 205 -18.98 7.36 -24.34
CA SER A 205 -20.26 8.08 -24.35
C SER A 205 -20.14 9.48 -23.74
N LEU A 206 -19.46 9.60 -22.59
CA LEU A 206 -19.21 10.89 -21.94
C LEU A 206 -18.28 11.76 -22.79
N ALA A 207 -17.22 11.20 -23.36
CA ALA A 207 -16.33 11.92 -24.27
C ALA A 207 -17.10 12.51 -25.47
N ARG A 208 -18.08 11.78 -26.03
CA ARG A 208 -18.98 12.29 -27.08
C ARG A 208 -19.86 13.44 -26.62
N LYS A 209 -20.33 13.41 -25.38
CA LYS A 209 -21.16 14.48 -24.79
C LYS A 209 -20.34 15.75 -24.47
N MET A 210 -19.03 15.62 -24.27
CA MET A 210 -18.15 16.67 -23.75
C MET A 210 -17.08 17.17 -24.73
N GLN A 211 -17.31 16.98 -26.04
CA GLN A 211 -16.38 17.40 -27.09
C GLN A 211 -16.09 18.92 -27.05
N PRO A 212 -14.85 19.35 -27.37
CA PRO A 212 -13.67 18.52 -27.66
C PRO A 212 -13.15 17.80 -26.41
N ALA A 213 -12.70 16.55 -26.57
CA ALA A 213 -12.26 15.71 -25.44
C ALA A 213 -11.01 14.88 -25.77
N ILE A 214 -10.15 14.68 -24.77
CA ILE A 214 -8.99 13.80 -24.82
C ILE A 214 -9.17 12.68 -23.80
N ILE A 215 -9.13 11.43 -24.26
CA ILE A 215 -9.10 10.25 -23.40
C ILE A 215 -7.64 9.85 -23.23
N PHE A 216 -7.09 10.03 -22.04
CA PHE A 216 -5.69 9.71 -21.75
C PHE A 216 -5.56 8.36 -21.05
N ILE A 217 -4.61 7.54 -21.50
CA ILE A 217 -4.27 6.25 -20.90
C ILE A 217 -2.77 6.26 -20.57
N ASP A 218 -2.45 6.37 -19.29
CA ASP A 218 -1.07 6.16 -18.83
C ASP A 218 -0.77 4.66 -18.78
N GLU A 219 0.49 4.30 -19.07
CA GLU A 219 0.92 2.90 -19.18
C GLU A 219 -0.01 2.06 -20.08
N ILE A 220 -0.27 2.54 -21.30
CA ILE A 220 -1.19 1.89 -22.25
C ILE A 220 -0.84 0.42 -22.54
N ASP A 221 0.43 0.03 -22.42
CA ASP A 221 0.89 -1.35 -22.55
C ASP A 221 0.36 -2.29 -21.46
N ALA A 222 0.02 -1.76 -20.27
CA ALA A 222 -0.58 -2.56 -19.21
C ALA A 222 -2.06 -2.89 -19.48
N VAL A 223 -2.80 -1.98 -20.13
CA VAL A 223 -4.23 -2.17 -20.45
C VAL A 223 -4.43 -2.83 -21.82
N LEU A 224 -3.63 -2.44 -22.81
CA LEU A 224 -3.80 -2.76 -24.23
C LEU A 224 -2.52 -3.42 -24.82
N GLY A 225 -1.72 -4.07 -23.97
CA GLY A 225 -0.56 -4.87 -24.39
C GLY A 225 -0.93 -6.18 -25.08
N THR A 226 0.08 -6.79 -25.72
CA THR A 226 -0.01 -8.10 -26.38
C THR A 226 -0.62 -9.17 -25.48
N ARG A 227 -1.52 -10.00 -26.04
CA ARG A 227 -2.16 -11.11 -25.30
C ARG A 227 -1.10 -12.07 -24.77
N ARG A 228 -0.89 -12.07 -23.46
CA ARG A 228 -0.02 -13.05 -22.79
C ARG A 228 -0.80 -14.34 -22.54
N SER A 229 -0.15 -15.49 -22.70
CA SER A 229 -0.74 -16.79 -22.36
C SER A 229 -1.06 -16.83 -20.87
N GLY A 230 -2.34 -16.66 -20.51
CA GLY A 230 -2.79 -16.57 -19.11
C GLY A 230 -3.68 -15.36 -18.77
N GLU A 231 -3.92 -14.42 -19.71
CA GLU A 231 -4.89 -13.35 -19.48
C GLU A 231 -6.32 -13.90 -19.31
N HIS A 232 -7.04 -13.45 -18.27
CA HIS A 232 -8.45 -13.78 -18.05
C HIS A 232 -9.31 -13.35 -19.24
N GLU A 233 -10.28 -14.19 -19.65
CA GLU A 233 -11.20 -13.90 -20.76
C GLU A 233 -11.93 -12.55 -20.58
N ALA A 234 -12.21 -12.15 -19.34
CA ALA A 234 -12.78 -10.86 -19.00
C ALA A 234 -11.93 -9.67 -19.48
N SER A 235 -10.59 -9.74 -19.34
CA SER A 235 -9.69 -8.69 -19.84
C SER A 235 -9.68 -8.64 -21.36
N GLY A 236 -9.75 -9.81 -22.02
CA GLY A 236 -9.85 -9.90 -23.47
C GLY A 236 -11.12 -9.26 -24.03
N MET A 237 -12.26 -9.41 -23.34
CA MET A 237 -13.53 -8.79 -23.73
C MET A 237 -13.49 -7.25 -23.59
N VAL A 238 -12.91 -6.73 -22.51
CA VAL A 238 -12.76 -5.28 -22.30
C VAL A 238 -11.87 -4.66 -23.37
N LYS A 239 -10.74 -5.29 -23.69
CA LYS A 239 -9.86 -4.88 -24.79
C LYS A 239 -10.62 -4.81 -26.12
N ALA A 240 -11.44 -5.83 -26.44
CA ALA A 240 -12.22 -5.87 -27.66
C ALA A 240 -13.32 -4.78 -27.72
N GLU A 241 -14.03 -4.56 -26.62
CA GLU A 241 -15.04 -3.51 -26.52
C GLU A 241 -14.41 -2.11 -26.68
N PHE A 242 -13.28 -1.86 -26.01
CA PHE A 242 -12.53 -0.60 -26.13
C PHE A 242 -12.14 -0.32 -27.59
N MET A 243 -11.62 -1.34 -28.27
CA MET A 243 -11.21 -1.26 -29.68
C MET A 243 -12.38 -0.97 -30.61
N THR A 244 -13.53 -1.61 -30.36
CA THR A 244 -14.76 -1.41 -31.16
C THR A 244 -15.27 0.03 -31.04
N LEU A 245 -15.27 0.59 -29.83
CA LEU A 245 -15.71 1.97 -29.60
C LEU A 245 -14.72 3.00 -30.15
N TRP A 246 -13.43 2.71 -30.08
CA TRP A 246 -12.38 3.54 -30.67
C TRP A 246 -12.48 3.60 -32.20
N ASP A 247 -12.71 2.47 -32.87
CA ASP A 247 -12.98 2.45 -34.31
C ASP A 247 -14.21 3.29 -34.67
N GLY A 248 -15.22 3.25 -33.80
CA GLY A 248 -16.43 4.08 -33.91
C GLY A 248 -16.19 5.59 -33.85
N LEU A 249 -15.01 6.07 -33.40
CA LEU A 249 -14.65 7.50 -33.43
C LEU A 249 -14.25 8.00 -34.81
N THR A 250 -13.77 7.09 -35.68
CA THR A 250 -13.35 7.44 -37.06
C THR A 250 -14.53 7.56 -38.02
N SER A 251 -15.71 7.08 -37.61
CA SER A 251 -16.95 7.18 -38.38
C SER A 251 -17.53 8.59 -38.28
N ALA A 252 -17.81 9.24 -39.41
CA ALA A 252 -18.48 10.55 -39.41
C ALA A 252 -19.87 10.46 -38.76
N ASN A 253 -20.22 11.43 -37.93
CA ASN A 253 -21.55 11.52 -37.33
C ASN A 253 -22.62 11.71 -38.41
N ALA A 254 -23.91 11.51 -38.10
CA ALA A 254 -25.03 11.70 -39.04
C ALA A 254 -25.09 13.11 -39.68
N SER A 255 -24.38 14.08 -39.13
CA SER A 255 -24.19 15.45 -39.60
C SER A 255 -22.93 15.66 -40.47
N GLY A 256 -22.21 14.61 -40.85
CA GLY A 256 -21.01 14.67 -41.70
C GLY A 256 -19.76 15.28 -41.04
N THR A 257 -19.78 15.53 -39.73
CA THR A 257 -18.66 16.09 -38.96
C THR A 257 -17.92 14.98 -38.20
N PRO A 258 -16.57 14.93 -38.25
CA PRO A 258 -15.78 14.00 -37.45
C PRO A 258 -15.94 14.25 -35.95
N ALA A 259 -15.83 13.21 -35.14
CA ALA A 259 -15.78 13.38 -33.69
C ALA A 259 -14.49 14.11 -33.27
N GLN A 260 -14.62 15.13 -32.43
CA GLN A 260 -13.49 15.87 -31.83
C GLN A 260 -13.01 15.15 -30.56
N ILE A 261 -12.63 13.89 -30.72
CA ILE A 261 -12.17 13.04 -29.62
C ILE A 261 -10.84 12.39 -30.02
N VAL A 262 -9.82 12.57 -29.19
CA VAL A 262 -8.50 11.97 -29.39
C VAL A 262 -8.20 11.01 -28.24
N VAL A 263 -7.75 9.80 -28.56
CA VAL A 263 -7.22 8.87 -27.55
C VAL A 263 -5.70 9.04 -27.49
N LEU A 264 -5.19 9.45 -26.34
CA LEU A 264 -3.77 9.69 -26.10
C LEU A 264 -3.23 8.62 -25.15
N GLY A 265 -2.22 7.85 -25.57
CA GLY A 265 -1.55 6.89 -24.69
C GLY A 265 -0.12 7.28 -24.39
N ALA A 266 0.36 6.92 -23.19
CA ALA A 266 1.77 6.99 -22.82
C ALA A 266 2.31 5.59 -22.49
N THR A 267 3.54 5.29 -22.90
CA THR A 267 4.22 4.02 -22.55
C THR A 267 5.72 4.19 -22.35
N ASN A 268 6.31 3.31 -21.55
CA ASN A 268 7.76 3.14 -21.47
C ASN A 268 8.28 2.01 -22.37
N ARG A 269 7.37 1.18 -22.91
CA ARG A 269 7.68 -0.07 -23.63
C ARG A 269 6.79 -0.21 -24.86
N MET A 270 7.11 0.55 -25.90
CA MET A 270 6.37 0.53 -27.16
C MET A 270 6.29 -0.88 -27.78
N GLN A 271 7.31 -1.71 -27.58
CA GLN A 271 7.37 -3.09 -28.07
C GLN A 271 6.36 -4.04 -27.41
N ASP A 272 5.83 -3.70 -26.24
CA ASP A 272 4.87 -4.54 -25.50
C ASP A 272 3.42 -4.29 -25.95
N ILE A 273 3.19 -3.22 -26.73
CA ILE A 273 1.88 -2.81 -27.24
C ILE A 273 1.45 -3.71 -28.41
N ASP A 274 0.18 -4.12 -28.40
CA ASP A 274 -0.41 -4.92 -29.48
C ASP A 274 -0.40 -4.16 -30.82
N GLU A 275 -0.09 -4.86 -31.92
CA GLU A 275 -0.01 -4.27 -33.25
C GLU A 275 -1.35 -3.61 -33.68
N ALA A 276 -2.48 -4.16 -33.25
CA ALA A 276 -3.80 -3.59 -33.52
C ALA A 276 -3.97 -2.20 -32.89
N ILE A 277 -3.36 -1.95 -31.74
CA ILE A 277 -3.36 -0.66 -31.04
C ILE A 277 -2.42 0.31 -31.73
N LEU A 278 -1.21 -0.15 -32.08
CA LEU A 278 -0.23 0.65 -32.81
C LEU A 278 -0.74 1.12 -34.18
N ARG A 279 -1.67 0.38 -34.80
CA ARG A 279 -2.36 0.79 -36.05
C ARG A 279 -3.41 1.88 -35.82
N ARG A 280 -4.02 1.96 -34.63
CA ARG A 280 -5.00 2.98 -34.23
C ARG A 280 -4.36 4.25 -33.68
N MET A 281 -3.05 4.25 -33.51
CA MET A 281 -2.25 5.39 -33.07
C MET A 281 -1.30 5.81 -34.20
N PRO A 282 -1.81 6.45 -35.27
CA PRO A 282 -0.99 6.82 -36.42
C PRO A 282 0.11 7.83 -36.09
N LYS A 283 -0.09 8.67 -35.07
CA LYS A 283 0.88 9.65 -34.59
C LYS A 283 1.62 9.13 -33.36
N LYS A 284 2.94 9.03 -33.45
CA LYS A 284 3.80 8.43 -32.43
C LYS A 284 4.97 9.37 -32.19
N PHE A 285 5.10 9.88 -30.97
CA PHE A 285 6.16 10.79 -30.60
C PHE A 285 7.10 10.11 -29.61
N SER A 286 8.37 10.04 -30.00
CA SER A 286 9.45 9.57 -29.13
C SER A 286 9.86 10.71 -28.21
N VAL A 287 9.78 10.51 -26.90
CA VAL A 287 10.26 11.44 -25.87
C VAL A 287 11.58 10.90 -25.31
N PRO A 288 12.74 11.27 -25.91
CA PRO A 288 14.04 10.73 -25.51
C PRO A 288 14.50 11.27 -24.16
N LEU A 289 15.66 10.79 -23.69
CA LEU A 289 16.36 11.42 -22.57
C LEU A 289 16.82 12.82 -22.96
N PRO A 290 16.77 13.81 -22.04
CA PRO A 290 17.07 15.18 -22.37
C PRO A 290 18.56 15.37 -22.69
N GLY A 291 18.85 16.03 -23.81
CA GLY A 291 20.17 16.54 -24.19
C GLY A 291 20.65 17.66 -23.27
N LYS A 292 21.87 18.17 -23.49
CA LYS A 292 22.46 19.21 -22.62
C LYS A 292 21.61 20.48 -22.52
N GLU A 293 21.23 21.05 -23.66
CA GLU A 293 20.40 22.27 -23.71
C GLU A 293 19.02 22.03 -23.08
N GLN A 294 18.42 20.86 -23.33
CA GLN A 294 17.15 20.46 -22.74
C GLN A 294 17.24 20.36 -21.21
N ARG A 295 18.30 19.73 -20.67
CA ARG A 295 18.56 19.68 -19.22
C ARG A 295 18.76 21.06 -18.62
N GLN A 296 19.50 21.95 -19.30
CA GLN A 296 19.67 23.33 -18.87
C GLN A 296 18.31 24.04 -18.76
N ARG A 297 17.43 23.85 -19.75
CA ARG A 297 16.08 24.44 -19.76
C ARG A 297 15.18 23.86 -18.67
N ILE A 298 15.21 22.54 -18.45
CA ILE A 298 14.50 21.87 -17.37
C ILE A 298 14.97 22.42 -16.01
N LEU A 299 16.29 22.55 -15.80
CA LEU A 299 16.87 23.11 -14.58
C LEU A 299 16.43 24.57 -14.38
N GLN A 300 16.41 25.40 -15.43
CA GLN A 300 15.91 26.77 -15.35
C GLN A 300 14.44 26.85 -14.93
N LEU A 301 13.59 25.94 -15.44
CA LEU A 301 12.17 25.88 -15.09
C LEU A 301 11.97 25.43 -13.64
N ILE A 302 12.68 24.38 -13.20
CA ILE A 302 12.62 23.88 -11.82
C ILE A 302 13.10 24.95 -10.84
N LEU A 303 14.17 25.67 -11.18
CA LEU A 303 14.81 26.66 -10.31
C LEU A 303 14.25 28.08 -10.48
N ARG A 304 13.17 28.25 -11.25
CA ARG A 304 12.66 29.59 -11.60
C ARG A 304 12.29 30.41 -10.36
N ASP A 305 11.69 29.75 -9.36
CA ASP A 305 11.21 30.35 -8.12
C ASP A 305 12.20 30.14 -6.95
N THR A 306 13.36 29.54 -7.21
CA THR A 306 14.40 29.25 -6.21
C THR A 306 15.41 30.39 -6.13
N LYS A 307 15.69 30.87 -4.91
CA LYS A 307 16.79 31.82 -4.66
C LYS A 307 18.12 31.16 -4.99
N ARG A 308 18.91 31.78 -5.86
CA ARG A 308 20.20 31.26 -6.35
C ARG A 308 21.32 32.21 -5.96
N ASP A 309 22.45 31.63 -5.59
CA ASP A 309 23.70 32.37 -5.40
C ASP A 309 24.22 32.83 -6.77
N ALA A 310 24.15 34.13 -7.05
CA ALA A 310 24.52 34.67 -8.35
C ALA A 310 26.01 34.53 -8.69
N GLU A 311 26.88 34.35 -7.68
CA GLU A 311 28.33 34.29 -7.86
C GLU A 311 28.87 32.86 -7.99
N HIS A 312 28.17 31.87 -7.41
CA HIS A 312 28.65 30.49 -7.34
C HIS A 312 27.73 29.44 -7.98
N PHE A 313 26.55 29.82 -8.46
CA PHE A 313 25.59 28.88 -9.06
C PHE A 313 25.71 28.81 -10.58
N ASP A 314 26.37 27.76 -11.08
CA ASP A 314 26.53 27.50 -12.52
C ASP A 314 25.54 26.43 -13.02
N ILE A 315 24.51 26.88 -13.75
CA ILE A 315 23.50 26.02 -14.39
C ILE A 315 24.11 25.17 -15.51
N ASP A 316 25.09 25.70 -16.24
CA ASP A 316 25.73 24.99 -17.35
C ASP A 316 26.57 23.82 -16.83
N TYR A 317 27.26 24.03 -15.71
CA TYR A 317 27.94 22.95 -14.98
C TYR A 317 26.94 21.87 -14.55
N LEU A 318 25.82 22.24 -13.91
CA LEU A 318 24.78 21.28 -13.50
C LEU A 318 24.20 20.51 -14.68
N ALA A 319 23.92 21.18 -15.81
CA ALA A 319 23.43 20.52 -17.02
C ALA A 319 24.46 19.51 -17.60
N ASN A 320 25.76 19.74 -17.42
CA ASN A 320 26.80 18.80 -17.82
C ASN A 320 26.88 17.58 -16.88
N VAL A 321 26.89 17.78 -15.56
CA VAL A 321 27.08 16.68 -14.59
C VAL A 321 25.83 15.83 -14.37
N THR A 322 24.64 16.35 -14.69
CA THR A 322 23.37 15.62 -14.68
C THR A 322 23.18 14.73 -15.92
N ALA A 323 24.16 14.67 -16.83
CA ALA A 323 24.16 13.71 -17.91
C ALA A 323 24.19 12.27 -17.36
N VAL A 324 23.30 11.41 -17.85
CA VAL A 324 23.34 9.98 -17.55
C VAL A 324 24.67 9.43 -18.06
N SER A 325 25.58 9.09 -17.15
CA SER A 325 26.84 8.44 -17.49
C SER A 325 26.55 7.08 -18.11
N ASN A 326 26.81 6.93 -19.41
CA ASN A 326 26.82 5.65 -20.12
C ASN A 326 28.02 4.80 -19.66
N THR A 327 28.10 4.46 -18.38
CA THR A 327 29.19 3.67 -17.78
C THR A 327 28.91 2.16 -17.80
N MET A 328 28.07 1.67 -18.72
CA MET A 328 27.84 0.23 -18.93
C MET A 328 28.06 -0.27 -20.36
N ALA A 329 28.52 0.56 -21.30
CA ALA A 329 28.71 0.16 -22.72
C ALA A 329 30.18 0.12 -23.19
N ALA A 330 31.17 0.23 -22.29
CA ALA A 330 32.59 0.33 -22.65
C ALA A 330 33.50 -0.74 -22.02
N GLN A 331 33.00 -1.97 -21.83
CA GLN A 331 33.83 -3.14 -21.45
C GLN A 331 33.58 -4.40 -22.27
N SER A 332 33.16 -4.24 -23.53
CA SER A 332 33.10 -5.36 -24.48
C SER A 332 33.81 -4.97 -25.77
N ASN A 333 35.15 -4.98 -25.77
CA ASN A 333 35.98 -5.18 -26.95
C ASN A 333 37.46 -5.24 -26.57
N ILE A 334 37.89 -6.36 -25.97
CA ILE A 334 39.23 -6.91 -26.19
C ILE A 334 39.09 -8.42 -26.37
N SER A 335 39.17 -8.84 -27.64
CA SER A 335 39.47 -10.18 -28.15
C SER A 335 40.58 -10.87 -27.33
N GLY A 336 40.53 -12.15 -26.99
CA GLY A 336 40.39 -13.30 -27.89
C GLY A 336 41.66 -14.15 -27.77
N GLY A 337 41.54 -15.41 -27.33
CA GLY A 337 42.67 -16.31 -27.14
C GLY A 337 42.25 -17.72 -26.74
N SER A 338 42.41 -18.63 -27.69
CA SER A 338 42.02 -20.05 -27.76
C SER A 338 42.56 -20.99 -26.66
N GLY A 339 41.81 -22.05 -26.36
CA GLY A 339 42.35 -23.37 -25.97
C GLY A 339 41.62 -24.09 -24.84
N GLY A 340 40.81 -25.10 -25.16
CA GLY A 340 40.55 -26.23 -24.24
C GLY A 340 41.44 -27.44 -24.61
N PRO A 341 41.31 -28.62 -23.99
CA PRO A 341 40.53 -29.00 -22.79
C PRO A 341 41.33 -29.84 -21.75
N SER A 342 40.79 -30.07 -20.55
CA SER A 342 40.94 -31.35 -19.80
C SER A 342 40.14 -31.40 -18.48
N LYS A 343 39.51 -32.55 -18.25
CA LYS A 343 39.05 -33.14 -16.97
C LYS A 343 39.77 -34.51 -16.87
N PRO A 344 39.74 -35.30 -15.76
CA PRO A 344 39.22 -35.07 -14.39
C PRO A 344 40.19 -35.55 -13.27
N SER A 345 39.85 -35.37 -11.99
CA SER A 345 40.10 -36.43 -10.98
C SER A 345 39.10 -36.39 -9.83
N GLU A 346 38.61 -37.58 -9.50
CA GLU A 346 37.76 -37.92 -8.35
C GLU A 346 38.55 -37.84 -7.03
N LEU A 347 37.86 -37.53 -5.91
CA LEU A 347 38.09 -38.28 -4.67
C LEU A 347 36.95 -38.09 -3.63
N SER A 348 36.54 -39.25 -3.11
CA SER A 348 35.82 -39.53 -1.86
C SER A 348 34.27 -39.51 -1.83
N LYS A 349 33.73 -40.72 -2.00
CA LYS A 349 32.49 -41.19 -1.39
C LYS A 349 32.70 -41.41 0.13
N ARG A 350 31.69 -41.08 0.94
CA ARG A 350 31.37 -41.81 2.19
C ARG A 350 29.86 -41.99 2.30
N LEU A 351 29.49 -43.21 2.66
CA LEU A 351 28.13 -43.73 2.81
C LEU A 351 27.42 -43.13 4.03
N ASP A 352 26.11 -42.97 3.91
CA ASP A 352 25.16 -42.79 5.02
C ASP A 352 24.52 -44.15 5.36
N LEU A 353 24.39 -44.44 6.65
CA LEU A 353 24.12 -45.77 7.24
C LEU A 353 22.82 -45.84 8.04
N ASP A 354 21.99 -44.79 8.13
CA ASP A 354 20.84 -44.79 9.05
C ASP A 354 19.48 -44.81 8.32
N GLY A 355 19.18 -45.95 7.70
CA GLY A 355 17.87 -46.22 7.11
C GLY A 355 16.71 -46.00 8.10
N HIS A 356 15.95 -44.92 7.88
CA HIS A 356 14.64 -44.70 8.48
C HIS A 356 13.64 -44.22 7.40
N ASP A 357 12.66 -45.08 7.11
CA ASP A 357 11.58 -44.87 6.17
C ASP A 357 10.44 -44.06 6.83
N LEU A 358 10.55 -42.74 6.81
CA LEU A 358 9.46 -41.76 6.94
C LEU A 358 9.85 -40.53 6.08
N PRO A 359 8.91 -39.88 5.36
CA PRO A 359 9.27 -38.73 4.54
C PRO A 359 9.77 -37.58 5.43
N PRO A 360 10.99 -37.05 5.21
CA PRO A 360 11.44 -35.87 5.90
C PRO A 360 10.64 -34.66 5.39
N SER A 361 10.01 -33.94 6.33
CA SER A 361 9.54 -32.56 6.17
C SER A 361 10.62 -31.71 5.49
N PRO A 362 10.29 -30.75 4.60
CA PRO A 362 11.26 -30.06 3.74
C PRO A 362 12.41 -29.44 4.55
N ALA A 363 13.52 -30.17 4.54
CA ALA A 363 14.86 -29.94 5.06
C ALA A 363 15.07 -28.91 6.20
N PRO A 364 15.75 -29.27 7.31
CA PRO A 364 16.32 -28.28 8.22
C PRO A 364 17.32 -27.40 7.45
N SER A 365 17.02 -26.11 7.33
CA SER A 365 17.91 -25.16 6.66
C SER A 365 19.05 -24.75 7.59
N SER A 366 20.09 -25.57 7.65
CA SER A 366 21.43 -25.08 7.99
C SER A 366 22.52 -26.07 7.58
N PRO A 367 23.33 -25.77 6.54
CA PRO A 367 24.64 -26.37 6.45
C PRO A 367 25.53 -25.68 7.50
N ARG A 368 25.72 -26.32 8.66
CA ARG A 368 26.87 -26.04 9.53
C ARG A 368 28.15 -26.51 8.84
N ASN A 369 28.60 -25.77 7.84
CA ASN A 369 29.91 -25.95 7.20
C ASN A 369 30.71 -24.67 7.33
N GLY A 370 31.45 -24.51 8.44
CA GLY A 370 32.72 -23.79 8.63
C GLY A 370 33.03 -22.44 7.94
N ARG A 371 32.12 -21.83 7.19
CA ARG A 371 32.26 -20.53 6.54
C ARG A 371 31.73 -19.47 7.50
N ARG A 372 32.50 -18.39 7.64
CA ARG A 372 32.12 -17.21 8.44
C ARG A 372 30.75 -16.72 7.96
N ARG A 373 29.76 -16.62 8.87
CA ARG A 373 28.43 -16.04 8.57
C ARG A 373 28.64 -14.63 8.04
N TYR A 374 27.92 -14.24 6.98
CA TYR A 374 28.05 -12.88 6.47
C TYR A 374 27.41 -11.88 7.44
N ALA A 375 27.74 -10.61 7.28
CA ALA A 375 27.05 -9.54 7.99
C ALA A 375 25.56 -9.51 7.60
N LEU A 376 24.69 -9.06 8.50
CA LEU A 376 23.24 -9.11 8.30
C LEU A 376 22.78 -8.39 7.01
N ALA A 377 23.39 -7.25 6.67
CA ALA A 377 23.13 -6.54 5.42
C ALA A 377 23.39 -7.41 4.17
N THR A 378 24.46 -8.21 4.18
CA THR A 378 24.72 -9.19 3.12
C THR A 378 23.69 -10.32 3.16
N GLU A 379 23.35 -10.83 4.34
CA GLU A 379 22.39 -11.93 4.49
C GLU A 379 20.97 -11.53 4.02
N LEU A 380 20.59 -10.25 4.14
CA LEU A 380 19.34 -9.70 3.62
C LEU A 380 19.26 -9.71 2.09
N VAL A 381 20.38 -9.60 1.39
CA VAL A 381 20.43 -9.56 -0.09
C VAL A 381 20.74 -10.93 -0.69
N TYR A 382 21.69 -11.63 -0.06
CA TYR A 382 22.21 -12.90 -0.53
C TYR A 382 21.24 -14.03 -0.24
N THR A 383 20.84 -14.74 -1.29
CA THR A 383 20.07 -15.97 -1.18
C THR A 383 20.72 -17.07 -2.03
N GLU A 384 20.83 -18.26 -1.47
CA GLU A 384 21.25 -19.44 -2.22
C GLU A 384 20.04 -20.02 -2.94
N THR A 385 20.08 -20.09 -4.27
CA THR A 385 19.03 -20.70 -5.09
C THR A 385 19.61 -21.84 -5.91
N ASN A 386 18.89 -22.96 -5.95
CA ASN A 386 19.14 -24.04 -6.90
C ASN A 386 17.94 -24.13 -7.86
N ASP A 387 17.69 -23.03 -8.57
CA ASP A 387 16.65 -22.98 -9.59
C ASP A 387 17.09 -23.77 -10.82
N GLN A 388 16.17 -24.53 -11.43
CA GLN A 388 16.45 -25.41 -12.56
C GLN A 388 16.97 -24.67 -13.82
N TYR A 389 16.71 -23.37 -13.92
CA TYR A 389 17.17 -22.52 -15.03
C TYR A 389 18.30 -21.56 -14.62
N GLY A 390 18.75 -21.60 -13.36
CA GLY A 390 19.78 -20.70 -12.86
C GLY A 390 19.32 -19.24 -12.76
N SER A 391 18.03 -19.01 -12.48
CA SER A 391 17.46 -17.66 -12.41
C SER A 391 18.13 -16.81 -11.32
N SER A 392 18.52 -15.58 -11.67
CA SER A 392 19.15 -14.63 -10.72
C SER A 392 18.17 -14.07 -9.68
N SER A 393 16.88 -14.05 -10.02
CA SER A 393 15.79 -13.77 -9.09
C SER A 393 14.97 -15.05 -8.92
N ILE A 394 14.34 -15.20 -7.76
CA ILE A 394 13.48 -16.36 -7.49
C ILE A 394 12.24 -16.26 -8.38
N PRO A 395 11.94 -17.31 -9.18
CA PRO A 395 10.72 -17.33 -9.96
C PRO A 395 9.48 -17.31 -9.08
N ILE A 396 8.40 -16.71 -9.59
CA ILE A 396 7.09 -16.74 -8.93
C ILE A 396 6.35 -18.00 -9.40
N TYR A 397 6.19 -18.97 -8.51
CA TYR A 397 5.46 -20.20 -8.80
C TYR A 397 3.96 -20.02 -8.55
N GLN A 398 3.27 -19.40 -9.52
CA GLN A 398 1.82 -19.20 -9.50
C GLN A 398 1.06 -20.45 -9.97
N SER A 399 1.18 -21.54 -9.21
CA SER A 399 0.42 -22.78 -9.43
C SER A 399 -0.31 -23.18 -8.15
N ALA A 400 -1.50 -23.75 -8.28
CA ALA A 400 -2.22 -24.34 -7.14
C ALA A 400 -1.70 -25.75 -6.80
N THR A 401 -1.32 -26.54 -7.81
CA THR A 401 -0.92 -27.94 -7.67
C THR A 401 0.39 -28.24 -8.40
N PHE A 402 1.06 -29.31 -7.99
CA PHE A 402 2.32 -29.77 -8.57
C PHE A 402 2.21 -31.23 -8.99
N LYS A 403 2.68 -31.55 -10.21
CA LYS A 403 2.60 -32.90 -10.77
C LYS A 403 3.45 -33.88 -9.95
N GLN A 404 2.83 -35.00 -9.55
CA GLN A 404 3.53 -36.10 -8.87
C GLN A 404 3.98 -37.15 -9.89
N SER A 405 5.18 -37.70 -9.73
CA SER A 405 5.69 -38.77 -10.61
C SER A 405 5.19 -40.17 -10.23
N SER A 406 4.47 -40.31 -9.11
CA SER A 406 3.90 -41.58 -8.66
C SER A 406 2.50 -41.35 -8.07
N ALA A 407 1.62 -42.35 -8.21
CA ALA A 407 0.29 -42.33 -7.62
C ALA A 407 0.32 -42.41 -6.07
N ARG A 408 1.44 -42.82 -5.48
CA ARG A 408 1.65 -42.82 -4.02
C ARG A 408 2.11 -41.45 -3.50
N GLY A 409 2.38 -40.49 -4.38
CA GLY A 409 2.99 -39.20 -4.02
C GLY A 409 4.46 -39.34 -3.61
N GLY A 410 5.02 -38.30 -3.00
CA GLY A 410 6.29 -38.35 -2.25
C GLY A 410 7.59 -38.09 -3.02
N ASN A 411 7.54 -37.98 -4.34
CA ASN A 411 8.74 -37.74 -5.16
C ASN A 411 9.01 -36.24 -5.43
N SER A 412 8.10 -35.34 -5.01
CA SER A 412 8.20 -33.89 -5.16
C SER A 412 8.04 -33.23 -3.79
N GLU A 413 8.85 -32.21 -3.50
CA GLU A 413 8.77 -31.40 -2.26
C GLU A 413 7.41 -30.69 -2.14
N TYR A 414 6.76 -30.40 -3.28
CA TYR A 414 5.48 -29.70 -3.34
C TYR A 414 4.42 -30.56 -4.02
N ASP A 415 3.21 -30.49 -3.48
CA ASP A 415 1.99 -31.12 -4.00
C ASP A 415 0.87 -30.07 -4.21
N TYR A 416 0.68 -29.18 -3.23
CA TYR A 416 -0.39 -28.20 -3.19
C TYR A 416 0.06 -26.90 -2.49
N THR A 417 -0.18 -25.74 -3.12
CA THR A 417 0.34 -24.43 -2.66
C THR A 417 -0.11 -24.01 -1.27
N ARG A 418 -1.28 -24.45 -0.80
CA ARG A 418 -1.70 -24.25 0.61
C ARG A 418 -0.69 -24.90 1.57
N SER A 419 -0.33 -26.15 1.31
CA SER A 419 0.65 -26.92 2.09
C SER A 419 2.07 -26.38 1.93
N GLY A 420 2.48 -26.02 0.71
CA GLY A 420 3.81 -25.52 0.41
C GLY A 420 3.94 -24.99 -1.01
N ASN A 421 4.70 -23.90 -1.19
CA ASN A 421 4.98 -23.31 -2.49
C ASN A 421 6.47 -22.95 -2.58
N PRO A 422 7.16 -23.16 -3.72
CA PRO A 422 8.59 -22.86 -3.84
C PRO A 422 8.94 -21.39 -3.52
N THR A 423 8.11 -20.44 -3.96
CA THR A 423 8.30 -19.00 -3.73
C THR A 423 8.21 -18.68 -2.23
N ARG A 424 7.18 -19.19 -1.55
CA ARG A 424 6.98 -19.01 -0.11
C ARG A 424 8.07 -19.70 0.70
N THR A 425 8.46 -20.91 0.31
CA THR A 425 9.49 -21.69 1.00
C THR A 425 10.84 -20.98 0.91
N HIS A 426 11.13 -20.32 -0.21
CA HIS A 426 12.33 -19.50 -0.33
C HIS A 426 12.30 -18.31 0.64
N LEU A 427 11.19 -17.58 0.70
CA LEU A 427 10.99 -16.51 1.68
C LEU A 427 11.18 -17.03 3.12
N GLU A 428 10.54 -18.13 3.47
CA GLU A 428 10.62 -18.76 4.79
C GLU A 428 12.06 -19.13 5.16
N ARG A 429 12.81 -19.76 4.25
CA ARG A 429 14.23 -20.05 4.46
C ARG A 429 15.07 -18.79 4.64
N HIS A 430 14.80 -17.77 3.84
CA HIS A 430 15.51 -16.50 3.91
C HIS A 430 15.25 -15.79 5.24
N MET A 431 13.99 -15.72 5.67
CA MET A 431 13.58 -15.14 6.94
C MET A 431 14.13 -15.92 8.14
N ALA A 432 14.12 -17.26 8.10
CA ALA A 432 14.72 -18.09 9.15
C ALA A 432 16.19 -17.73 9.39
N LYS A 433 16.97 -17.56 8.30
CA LYS A 433 18.36 -17.13 8.37
C LYS A 433 18.53 -15.73 8.98
N ILE A 434 17.67 -14.78 8.63
CA ILE A 434 17.72 -13.39 9.08
C ILE A 434 17.32 -13.27 10.55
N MET A 435 16.26 -13.98 10.96
CA MET A 435 15.70 -14.00 12.32
C MET A 435 16.50 -14.88 13.29
N ASN A 436 17.53 -15.57 12.78
CA ASN A 436 18.27 -16.61 13.49
C ASN A 436 17.36 -17.73 14.06
N ALA A 437 16.32 -18.09 13.30
CA ALA A 437 15.38 -19.14 13.64
C ALA A 437 15.74 -20.47 12.95
N SER A 438 15.47 -21.60 13.61
CA SER A 438 15.55 -22.93 12.99
C SER A 438 14.53 -23.08 11.86
N ARG A 439 13.34 -22.50 12.03
CA ARG A 439 12.28 -22.46 11.01
C ARG A 439 11.57 -21.11 11.05
N ALA A 440 11.21 -20.61 9.87
CA ALA A 440 10.25 -19.53 9.74
C ALA A 440 9.04 -19.97 8.90
N LEU A 441 7.90 -19.33 9.15
CA LEU A 441 6.62 -19.63 8.50
C LEU A 441 5.97 -18.31 8.06
N ALA A 442 5.39 -18.28 6.86
CA ALA A 442 4.80 -17.08 6.28
C ALA A 442 3.28 -17.19 6.11
N VAL A 443 2.55 -16.19 6.60
CA VAL A 443 1.08 -16.11 6.61
C VAL A 443 0.57 -14.77 6.08
N GLY A 444 -0.71 -14.68 5.75
CA GLY A 444 -1.31 -13.52 5.07
C GLY A 444 -1.33 -12.19 5.83
N SER A 445 -1.09 -12.16 7.14
CA SER A 445 -0.99 -10.92 7.92
C SER A 445 -0.32 -11.13 9.28
N GLY A 446 0.13 -10.05 9.93
CA GLY A 446 0.65 -10.11 11.31
C GLY A 446 -0.38 -10.63 12.32
N MET A 447 -1.65 -10.25 12.19
CA MET A 447 -2.72 -10.82 13.01
C MET A 447 -2.98 -12.29 12.69
N GLY A 448 -2.80 -12.72 11.44
CA GLY A 448 -2.83 -14.12 11.06
C GLY A 448 -1.69 -14.92 11.70
N ALA A 449 -0.52 -14.30 11.91
CA ALA A 449 0.59 -14.93 12.61
C ALA A 449 0.24 -15.17 14.09
N LEU A 450 -0.30 -14.14 14.76
CA LEU A 450 -0.75 -14.26 16.14
C LEU A 450 -1.93 -15.24 16.31
N ASP A 451 -2.88 -15.28 15.37
CA ASP A 451 -3.98 -16.27 15.37
C ASP A 451 -3.44 -17.70 15.29
N VAL A 452 -2.45 -17.95 14.43
CA VAL A 452 -1.79 -19.25 14.32
C VAL A 452 -1.07 -19.63 15.61
N ILE A 453 -0.37 -18.68 16.25
CA ILE A 453 0.34 -18.91 17.50
C ILE A 453 -0.64 -19.20 18.64
N THR A 454 -1.72 -18.43 18.75
CA THR A 454 -2.72 -18.60 19.82
C THR A 454 -3.55 -19.87 19.69
N ARG A 455 -3.61 -20.50 18.50
CA ARG A 455 -4.20 -21.84 18.32
C ARG A 455 -3.42 -22.98 18.97
N LEU A 456 -2.22 -22.71 19.51
CA LEU A 456 -1.52 -23.65 20.39
C LEU A 456 -2.20 -23.78 21.76
N LEU A 457 -2.99 -22.78 22.16
CA LEU A 457 -3.69 -22.72 23.44
C LEU A 457 -4.91 -23.64 23.46
N ARG A 458 -5.31 -24.04 24.67
CA ARG A 458 -6.47 -24.86 24.97
C ARG A 458 -7.38 -24.14 25.97
N PRO A 459 -8.69 -24.45 26.01
CA PRO A 459 -9.57 -23.91 27.03
C PRO A 459 -9.02 -24.19 28.44
N GLY A 460 -8.94 -23.13 29.26
CA GLY A 460 -8.35 -23.16 30.60
C GLY A 460 -6.89 -22.71 30.67
N ASP A 461 -6.20 -22.57 29.53
CA ASP A 461 -4.83 -22.04 29.49
C ASP A 461 -4.81 -20.55 29.84
N GLU A 462 -3.75 -20.12 30.54
CA GLU A 462 -3.51 -18.73 30.93
C GLU A 462 -2.49 -18.06 29.97
N VAL A 463 -2.81 -16.85 29.53
CA VAL A 463 -1.94 -15.97 28.73
C VAL A 463 -1.62 -14.72 29.54
N ILE A 464 -0.34 -14.46 29.76
CA ILE A 464 0.13 -13.22 30.39
C ILE A 464 0.60 -12.26 29.31
N THR A 465 0.18 -11.00 29.35
CA THR A 465 0.56 -10.02 28.34
C THR A 465 0.60 -8.59 28.90
N GLY A 466 1.13 -7.66 28.10
CA GLY A 466 1.27 -6.25 28.46
C GLY A 466 -0.07 -5.52 28.65
N ASP A 467 -0.02 -4.42 29.41
CA ASP A 467 -1.08 -3.42 29.50
C ASP A 467 -1.15 -2.52 28.26
N ASP A 468 -0.01 -2.35 27.58
CA ASP A 468 0.17 -1.61 26.35
C ASP A 468 0.57 -2.58 25.22
N LEU A 469 -0.36 -2.78 24.28
CA LEU A 469 -0.23 -3.68 23.15
C LEU A 469 -0.92 -3.06 21.96
N TYR A 470 -0.52 -3.48 20.76
CA TYR A 470 -1.27 -3.22 19.56
C TYR A 470 -2.76 -3.55 19.73
N GLY A 471 -3.65 -2.61 19.39
CA GLY A 471 -5.09 -2.77 19.55
C GLY A 471 -5.68 -4.03 18.88
N GLY A 472 -5.08 -4.50 17.77
CA GLY A 472 -5.48 -5.77 17.15
C GLY A 472 -5.18 -7.00 18.00
N THR A 473 -4.04 -7.01 18.69
CA THR A 473 -3.65 -8.06 19.66
C THR A 473 -4.63 -8.09 20.82
N ASN A 474 -4.93 -6.93 21.41
CA ASN A 474 -5.90 -6.82 22.51
C ASN A 474 -7.30 -7.33 22.10
N ARG A 475 -7.74 -7.00 20.87
CA ARG A 475 -9.02 -7.48 20.33
C ARG A 475 -9.05 -9.00 20.14
N LEU A 476 -7.98 -9.60 19.65
CA LEU A 476 -7.90 -11.07 19.50
C LEU A 476 -7.92 -11.76 20.86
N LEU A 477 -7.12 -11.30 21.83
CA LEU A 477 -7.09 -11.88 23.18
C LEU A 477 -8.46 -11.76 23.88
N ALA A 478 -9.14 -10.63 23.76
CA ALA A 478 -10.49 -10.45 24.28
C ALA A 478 -11.50 -11.42 23.63
N TYR A 479 -11.37 -11.66 22.32
CA TYR A 479 -12.17 -12.65 21.61
C TYR A 479 -11.91 -14.07 22.12
N LEU A 480 -10.65 -14.46 22.28
CA LEU A 480 -10.27 -15.78 22.81
C LEU A 480 -10.79 -15.98 24.24
N SER A 481 -10.69 -14.94 25.07
CA SER A 481 -11.18 -15.02 26.45
C SER A 481 -12.70 -15.17 26.53
N SER A 482 -13.42 -14.40 25.71
CA SER A 482 -14.89 -14.42 25.73
C SER A 482 -15.49 -15.67 25.09
N ASN A 483 -14.79 -16.30 24.13
CA ASN A 483 -15.39 -17.33 23.27
C ASN A 483 -14.69 -18.70 23.33
N GLN A 484 -13.44 -18.78 23.78
CA GLN A 484 -12.63 -20.01 23.74
C GLN A 484 -12.12 -20.47 25.11
N GLY A 485 -12.54 -19.80 26.19
CA GLY A 485 -12.19 -20.19 27.55
C GLY A 485 -10.71 -19.96 27.88
N ILE A 486 -10.04 -19.04 27.18
CA ILE A 486 -8.66 -18.63 27.49
C ILE A 486 -8.69 -17.58 28.60
N VAL A 487 -7.83 -17.73 29.60
CA VAL A 487 -7.70 -16.73 30.67
C VAL A 487 -6.59 -15.77 30.28
N VAL A 488 -6.87 -14.47 30.28
CA VAL A 488 -5.89 -13.44 29.88
C VAL A 488 -5.59 -12.53 31.07
N HIS A 489 -4.31 -12.41 31.41
CA HIS A 489 -3.80 -11.53 32.45
C HIS A 489 -3.05 -10.37 31.81
N HIS A 490 -3.58 -9.16 31.95
CA HIS A 490 -2.87 -7.93 31.59
C HIS A 490 -2.04 -7.46 32.78
N VAL A 491 -0.73 -7.39 32.61
CA VAL A 491 0.24 -6.94 33.63
C VAL A 491 1.18 -5.89 33.04
N ASN A 492 1.83 -5.11 33.92
CA ASN A 492 2.89 -4.22 33.48
C ASN A 492 4.17 -5.02 33.17
N THR A 493 4.35 -5.39 31.91
CA THR A 493 5.49 -6.19 31.44
C THR A 493 6.83 -5.44 31.45
N THR A 494 6.87 -4.14 31.75
CA THR A 494 8.14 -3.44 31.98
C THR A 494 8.79 -3.80 33.32
N THR A 495 8.05 -4.46 34.21
CA THR A 495 8.50 -4.90 35.53
C THR A 495 8.54 -6.42 35.59
N VAL A 496 9.74 -7.00 35.68
CA VAL A 496 9.93 -8.46 35.68
C VAL A 496 9.16 -9.14 36.83
N ASP A 497 9.16 -8.53 38.02
CA ASP A 497 8.46 -9.08 39.19
C ASP A 497 6.93 -9.13 39.00
N ALA A 498 6.36 -8.14 38.30
CA ALA A 498 4.92 -8.14 38.00
C ALA A 498 4.50 -9.31 37.09
N VAL A 499 5.42 -9.78 36.23
CA VAL A 499 5.21 -11.01 35.46
C VAL A 499 5.40 -12.23 36.36
N ARG A 500 6.48 -12.27 37.16
CA ARG A 500 6.79 -13.35 38.11
C ARG A 500 5.61 -13.69 39.02
N ASP A 501 4.93 -12.68 39.54
CA ASP A 501 3.84 -12.83 40.50
C ASP A 501 2.58 -13.49 39.92
N VAL A 502 2.45 -13.53 38.59
CA VAL A 502 1.28 -14.08 37.89
C VAL A 502 1.59 -15.39 37.17
N VAL A 503 2.86 -15.65 36.82
CA VAL A 503 3.24 -16.92 36.18
C VAL A 503 2.90 -18.10 37.10
N SER A 504 2.21 -19.08 36.53
CA SER A 504 1.69 -20.27 37.21
C SER A 504 1.97 -21.53 36.39
N ASP A 505 1.65 -22.69 36.96
CA ASP A 505 1.64 -23.98 36.25
C ASP A 505 0.60 -24.07 35.13
N LYS A 506 -0.38 -23.15 35.11
CA LYS A 506 -1.40 -23.01 34.05
C LYS A 506 -1.03 -22.01 32.98
N THR A 507 0.00 -21.19 33.20
CA THR A 507 0.50 -20.26 32.19
C THR A 507 1.01 -21.03 30.98
N ALA A 508 0.33 -20.89 29.84
CA ALA A 508 0.73 -21.53 28.60
C ALA A 508 1.54 -20.58 27.71
N MET A 509 1.34 -19.27 27.86
CA MET A 509 1.96 -18.28 27.00
C MET A 509 2.21 -16.95 27.72
N VAL A 510 3.38 -16.36 27.50
CA VAL A 510 3.69 -14.97 27.84
C VAL A 510 3.92 -14.21 26.54
N LEU A 511 3.00 -13.30 26.20
CA LEU A 511 3.02 -12.52 24.97
C LEU A 511 3.55 -11.10 25.23
N LEU A 512 4.68 -10.78 24.63
CA LEU A 512 5.40 -9.52 24.78
C LEU A 512 5.45 -8.75 23.46
N GLU A 513 5.50 -7.42 23.55
CA GLU A 513 5.68 -6.50 22.42
C GLU A 513 6.72 -5.45 22.85
N THR A 514 7.86 -5.34 22.17
CA THR A 514 8.89 -4.36 22.56
C THR A 514 9.68 -3.79 21.38
N PRO A 515 9.78 -2.45 21.27
CA PRO A 515 9.04 -1.45 22.04
C PRO A 515 7.52 -1.54 21.80
N THR A 516 6.71 -1.15 22.77
CA THR A 516 5.24 -1.18 22.64
C THR A 516 4.71 -0.06 21.73
N ASN A 517 3.55 -0.28 21.11
CA ASN A 517 2.86 0.72 20.29
C ASN A 517 1.55 1.16 20.97
N PRO A 518 1.37 2.46 21.32
CA PRO A 518 2.15 3.62 20.91
C PRO A 518 3.07 4.23 21.99
N LEU A 519 3.10 3.69 23.22
CA LEU A 519 3.83 4.33 24.33
C LEU A 519 5.34 4.07 24.32
N ILE A 520 5.81 3.15 23.48
CA ILE A 520 7.22 2.85 23.23
C ILE A 520 7.92 2.37 24.51
N LYS A 521 7.18 1.62 25.34
CA LYS A 521 7.75 0.95 26.52
C LYS A 521 8.69 -0.16 26.06
N VAL A 522 9.83 -0.30 26.73
CA VAL A 522 10.81 -1.36 26.46
C VAL A 522 10.69 -2.45 27.52
N ILE A 523 10.70 -3.71 27.08
CA ILE A 523 10.52 -4.91 27.90
C ILE A 523 11.82 -5.72 27.95
N ASP A 524 12.25 -6.13 29.14
CA ASP A 524 13.43 -6.99 29.35
C ASP A 524 13.12 -8.45 28.99
N ILE A 525 13.29 -8.79 27.71
CA ILE A 525 13.05 -10.15 27.18
C ILE A 525 13.90 -11.20 27.92
N PRO A 526 15.24 -11.05 28.06
CA PRO A 526 16.08 -12.05 28.72
C PRO A 526 15.68 -12.37 30.15
N SER A 527 15.34 -11.35 30.94
CA SER A 527 14.95 -11.57 32.33
C SER A 527 13.58 -12.21 32.43
N ILE A 528 12.59 -11.73 31.65
CA ILE A 528 11.25 -12.31 31.66
C ILE A 528 11.27 -13.77 31.19
N ALA A 529 11.96 -14.06 30.08
CA ALA A 529 12.03 -15.42 29.57
C ALA A 529 12.61 -16.40 30.60
N ARG A 530 13.71 -16.00 31.26
CA ARG A 530 14.32 -16.77 32.34
C ARG A 530 13.35 -17.05 33.48
N VAL A 531 12.65 -16.01 33.97
CA VAL A 531 11.70 -16.16 35.08
C VAL A 531 10.52 -17.06 34.70
N VAL A 532 10.00 -16.91 33.49
CA VAL A 532 8.90 -17.73 32.98
C VAL A 532 9.32 -19.19 32.93
N HIS A 533 10.47 -19.50 32.33
CA HIS A 533 10.95 -20.88 32.22
C HIS A 533 11.42 -21.48 33.56
N GLU A 534 11.86 -20.66 34.54
CA GLU A 534 12.17 -21.10 35.90
C GLU A 534 10.91 -21.58 36.66
N VAL A 535 9.78 -20.90 36.47
CA VAL A 535 8.51 -21.23 37.15
C VAL A 535 7.73 -22.30 36.37
N ASN A 536 7.71 -22.20 35.05
CA ASN A 536 7.01 -23.11 34.15
C ASN A 536 7.77 -23.24 32.81
N ASP A 537 8.57 -24.30 32.70
CA ASP A 537 9.40 -24.62 31.52
C ASP A 537 8.60 -24.95 30.26
N LYS A 538 7.28 -25.16 30.37
CA LYS A 538 6.38 -25.42 29.24
C LYS A 538 5.70 -24.18 28.70
N ALA A 539 5.74 -23.06 29.44
CA ALA A 539 5.14 -21.80 29.01
C ALA A 539 5.95 -21.21 27.85
N LEU A 540 5.26 -20.81 26.78
CA LEU A 540 5.91 -20.22 25.60
C LEU A 540 6.04 -18.71 25.76
N VAL A 541 7.25 -18.19 25.64
CA VAL A 541 7.54 -16.76 25.56
C VAL A 541 7.48 -16.34 24.09
N VAL A 542 6.47 -15.54 23.76
CA VAL A 542 6.19 -15.07 22.40
C VAL A 542 6.47 -13.58 22.32
N VAL A 543 7.27 -13.15 21.34
CA VAL A 543 7.61 -11.73 21.16
C VAL A 543 7.14 -11.21 19.81
N ASP A 544 6.33 -10.15 19.82
CA ASP A 544 6.08 -9.30 18.66
C ASP A 544 7.27 -8.34 18.46
N ASN A 545 8.02 -8.55 17.37
CA ASN A 545 9.22 -7.77 17.06
C ASN A 545 8.98 -6.74 15.95
N THR A 546 7.72 -6.45 15.61
CA THR A 546 7.35 -5.64 14.45
C THR A 546 7.97 -4.22 14.48
N MET A 547 8.19 -3.65 15.67
CA MET A 547 8.72 -2.27 15.85
C MET A 547 10.22 -2.13 15.55
N LEU A 548 10.97 -3.25 15.58
CA LEU A 548 12.43 -3.26 15.38
C LEU A 548 12.84 -4.05 14.13
N SER A 549 12.05 -5.06 13.78
CA SER A 549 12.39 -6.10 12.82
C SER A 549 13.67 -6.88 13.18
N PRO A 550 14.02 -7.94 12.44
CA PRO A 550 15.25 -8.69 12.69
C PRO A 550 16.49 -7.85 12.41
N MET A 551 16.34 -6.72 11.70
CA MET A 551 17.45 -5.80 11.47
C MET A 551 18.00 -5.27 12.80
N LEU A 552 17.13 -4.93 13.76
CA LEU A 552 17.52 -4.27 15.00
C LEU A 552 17.47 -5.17 16.22
N CYS A 553 16.63 -6.21 16.26
CA CYS A 553 16.57 -7.14 17.40
C CYS A 553 16.22 -8.56 16.93
N ASN A 554 16.84 -9.58 17.54
CA ASN A 554 16.45 -10.99 17.35
C ASN A 554 16.01 -11.57 18.70
N PRO A 555 14.72 -11.54 19.04
CA PRO A 555 14.23 -12.02 20.34
C PRO A 555 14.55 -13.49 20.65
N LEU A 556 14.69 -14.36 19.64
CA LEU A 556 15.09 -15.75 19.84
C LEU A 556 16.50 -15.87 20.47
N ASP A 557 17.40 -14.93 20.16
CA ASP A 557 18.74 -14.88 20.76
C ASP A 557 18.69 -14.42 22.22
N LEU A 558 17.57 -13.82 22.64
CA LEU A 558 17.33 -13.26 23.97
C LEU A 558 16.51 -14.21 24.86
N GLY A 559 16.16 -15.41 24.39
CA GLY A 559 15.43 -16.43 25.16
C GLY A 559 13.95 -16.56 24.84
N ALA A 560 13.42 -15.84 23.83
CA ALA A 560 12.06 -16.10 23.36
C ALA A 560 11.96 -17.46 22.66
N ASP A 561 10.80 -18.13 22.80
CA ASP A 561 10.51 -19.40 22.14
C ASP A 561 9.98 -19.19 20.72
N ILE A 562 9.15 -18.15 20.56
CA ILE A 562 8.55 -17.74 19.29
C ILE A 562 8.74 -16.24 19.14
N VAL A 563 9.15 -15.81 17.94
CA VAL A 563 9.07 -14.42 17.52
C VAL A 563 8.10 -14.34 16.36
N TYR A 564 7.30 -13.28 16.28
CA TYR A 564 6.56 -12.99 15.06
C TYR A 564 6.60 -11.49 14.73
N GLU A 565 6.34 -11.19 13.47
CA GLU A 565 6.31 -9.83 12.98
C GLU A 565 5.22 -9.64 11.93
N SER A 566 4.63 -8.45 11.90
CA SER A 566 3.84 -8.01 10.75
C SER A 566 4.77 -7.65 9.60
N GLY A 567 4.89 -8.56 8.63
CA GLY A 567 5.64 -8.33 7.39
C GLY A 567 5.10 -7.17 6.53
N THR A 568 3.86 -6.73 6.80
CA THR A 568 3.25 -5.50 6.27
C THR A 568 4.05 -4.23 6.57
N LYS A 569 4.88 -4.22 7.63
CA LYS A 569 5.58 -3.04 8.14
C LYS A 569 6.98 -2.94 7.54
N TYR A 570 8.04 -2.95 8.37
CA TYR A 570 9.42 -2.77 7.91
C TYR A 570 9.88 -3.82 6.90
N LEU A 571 9.43 -5.08 7.02
CA LEU A 571 9.87 -6.15 6.12
C LEU A 571 9.46 -5.89 4.66
N SER A 572 8.19 -5.57 4.38
CA SER A 572 7.77 -5.07 3.06
C SER A 572 8.36 -3.67 2.83
N GLY A 573 7.97 -2.70 3.65
CA GLY A 573 8.41 -1.31 3.56
C GLY A 573 7.72 -0.45 2.50
N HIS A 574 6.72 -0.95 1.78
CA HIS A 574 6.17 -0.28 0.58
C HIS A 574 4.64 -0.11 0.56
N HIS A 575 3.93 -0.37 1.65
CA HIS A 575 2.45 -0.26 1.74
C HIS A 575 1.66 -1.06 0.69
N ASP A 576 2.24 -2.12 0.12
CA ASP A 576 1.69 -2.82 -1.04
C ASP A 576 1.19 -4.25 -0.75
N ILE A 577 1.55 -4.82 0.41
CA ILE A 577 1.14 -6.17 0.82
C ILE A 577 0.82 -6.27 2.31
N MET A 578 0.04 -7.29 2.66
CA MET A 578 -0.05 -7.77 4.04
C MET A 578 0.71 -9.08 4.19
N ALA A 579 1.43 -9.22 5.30
CA ALA A 579 2.14 -10.45 5.62
C ALA A 579 2.36 -10.59 7.13
N GLY A 580 2.55 -11.82 7.59
CA GLY A 580 3.04 -12.17 8.91
C GLY A 580 4.14 -13.21 8.78
N ILE A 581 5.20 -13.05 9.56
CA ILE A 581 6.32 -14.00 9.63
C ILE A 581 6.44 -14.50 11.06
N ILE A 582 6.55 -15.81 11.24
CA ILE A 582 6.76 -16.46 12.54
C ILE A 582 8.12 -17.14 12.49
N GLY A 583 8.98 -16.91 13.48
CA GLY A 583 10.25 -17.60 13.68
C GLY A 583 10.24 -18.42 14.97
N VAL A 584 10.77 -19.64 14.92
CA VAL A 584 10.78 -20.58 16.06
C VAL A 584 11.99 -21.51 15.96
N ASN A 585 12.56 -21.86 17.13
CA ASN A 585 13.71 -22.76 17.21
C ASN A 585 13.33 -24.21 17.57
N ASP A 586 12.26 -24.41 18.34
CA ASP A 586 11.76 -25.74 18.70
C ASP A 586 11.00 -26.39 17.54
N ALA A 587 11.46 -27.58 17.12
CA ALA A 587 10.91 -28.28 15.96
C ALA A 587 9.46 -28.75 16.19
N ALA A 588 9.11 -29.19 17.41
CA ALA A 588 7.77 -29.68 17.72
C ALA A 588 6.73 -28.55 17.74
N VAL A 589 7.10 -27.37 18.24
CA VAL A 589 6.29 -26.16 18.16
C VAL A 589 6.14 -25.73 16.69
N ALA A 590 7.23 -25.75 15.93
CA ALA A 590 7.22 -25.39 14.52
C ALA A 590 6.29 -26.27 13.68
N ASP A 591 6.25 -27.58 13.94
CA ASP A 591 5.34 -28.50 13.27
C ASP A 591 3.87 -28.27 13.61
N LYS A 592 3.55 -27.91 14.86
CA LYS A 592 2.18 -27.52 15.25
C LYS A 592 1.73 -26.23 14.55
N LEU A 593 2.61 -25.23 14.47
CA LEU A 593 2.34 -23.98 13.76
C LEU A 593 2.12 -24.23 12.26
N TYR A 594 3.00 -25.01 11.63
CA TYR A 594 2.87 -25.40 10.23
C TYR A 594 1.56 -26.15 9.96
N PHE A 595 1.23 -27.15 10.80
CA PHE A 595 -0.02 -27.90 10.69
C PHE A 595 -1.23 -26.94 10.73
N THR A 596 -1.21 -25.99 11.66
CA THR A 596 -2.26 -24.99 11.82
C THR A 596 -2.42 -24.13 10.57
N ILE A 597 -1.31 -23.60 10.01
CA ILE A 597 -1.32 -22.80 8.79
C ILE A 597 -1.91 -23.59 7.61
N ASN A 598 -1.49 -24.86 7.47
CA ASN A 598 -1.97 -25.71 6.40
C ASN A 598 -3.48 -26.00 6.56
N ALA A 599 -3.91 -26.32 7.77
CA ALA A 599 -5.30 -26.65 8.09
C ALA A 599 -6.25 -25.46 7.95
N SER A 600 -5.85 -24.27 8.38
CA SER A 600 -6.64 -23.04 8.25
C SER A 600 -6.55 -22.41 6.86
N GLY A 601 -5.50 -22.74 6.10
CA GLY A 601 -5.26 -22.20 4.76
C GLY A 601 -4.77 -20.76 4.75
N CYS A 602 -4.17 -20.26 5.83
CA CYS A 602 -3.75 -18.87 5.96
C CYS A 602 -2.31 -18.57 5.49
N GLY A 603 -1.67 -19.50 4.77
CA GLY A 603 -0.32 -19.33 4.25
C GLY A 603 -0.22 -18.15 3.26
N LEU A 604 0.93 -17.48 3.24
CA LEU A 604 1.15 -16.31 2.38
C LEU A 604 1.07 -16.66 0.88
N SER A 605 0.53 -15.76 0.06
CA SER A 605 0.40 -15.97 -1.38
C SER A 605 1.78 -15.95 -2.07
N PRO A 606 1.97 -16.61 -3.23
CA PRO A 606 3.24 -16.58 -3.95
C PRO A 606 3.67 -15.17 -4.39
N ASN A 607 2.72 -14.32 -4.79
CA ASN A 607 3.00 -12.94 -5.20
C ASN A 607 3.44 -12.10 -4.00
N ASP A 608 2.73 -12.17 -2.88
CA ASP A 608 3.10 -11.43 -1.67
C ASP A 608 4.42 -11.95 -1.10
N SER A 609 4.68 -13.27 -1.21
CA SER A 609 5.97 -13.85 -0.83
C SER A 609 7.12 -13.25 -1.64
N PHE A 610 6.92 -13.08 -2.95
CA PHE A 610 7.89 -12.44 -3.82
C PHE A 610 8.10 -10.95 -3.48
N LEU A 611 7.02 -10.19 -3.30
CA LEU A 611 7.09 -8.77 -2.95
C LEU A 611 7.75 -8.57 -1.58
N LEU A 612 7.45 -9.41 -0.60
CA LEU A 612 8.09 -9.37 0.71
C LEU A 612 9.58 -9.64 0.61
N MET A 613 10.00 -10.67 -0.14
CA MET A 613 11.43 -10.92 -0.38
C MET A 613 12.11 -9.73 -1.05
N ARG A 614 11.44 -9.07 -2.01
CA ARG A 614 11.97 -7.87 -2.65
C ARG A 614 12.14 -6.73 -1.64
N GLY A 615 11.17 -6.51 -0.75
CA GLY A 615 11.24 -5.52 0.32
C GLY A 615 12.37 -5.78 1.32
N VAL A 616 12.54 -7.04 1.75
CA VAL A 616 13.57 -7.46 2.70
C VAL A 616 14.98 -7.14 2.21
N LYS A 617 15.23 -7.22 0.90
CA LYS A 617 16.55 -6.90 0.31
C LYS A 617 17.00 -5.45 0.51
N THR A 618 16.07 -4.51 0.71
CA THR A 618 16.38 -3.10 0.98
C THR A 618 16.20 -2.71 2.45
N LEU A 619 15.89 -3.67 3.33
CA LEU A 619 15.59 -3.41 4.75
C LEU A 619 16.73 -2.68 5.46
N ALA A 620 17.99 -3.06 5.22
CA ALA A 620 19.14 -2.45 5.88
C ALA A 620 19.24 -0.94 5.60
N ILE A 621 19.23 -0.56 4.31
CA ILE A 621 19.37 0.84 3.89
C ILE A 621 18.14 1.68 4.27
N ARG A 622 16.94 1.10 4.22
CA ARG A 622 15.71 1.78 4.66
C ARG A 622 15.77 2.03 6.16
N MET A 623 16.05 1.01 6.96
CA MET A 623 16.11 1.12 8.41
C MET A 623 17.21 2.08 8.88
N GLU A 624 18.37 2.11 8.21
CA GLU A 624 19.44 3.08 8.50
C GLU A 624 18.95 4.52 8.31
N LYS A 625 18.38 4.83 7.13
CA LYS A 625 17.88 6.18 6.82
C LYS A 625 16.70 6.58 7.72
N GLN A 626 15.76 5.66 7.97
CA GLN A 626 14.62 5.91 8.84
C GLN A 626 15.05 6.19 10.29
N GLN A 627 16.02 5.45 10.83
CA GLN A 627 16.57 5.72 12.17
C GLN A 627 17.31 7.06 12.23
N SER A 628 18.13 7.36 11.22
CA SER A 628 18.84 8.64 11.14
C SER A 628 17.87 9.84 11.09
N ASN A 629 16.78 9.71 10.34
CA ASN A 629 15.73 10.74 10.29
C ASN A 629 14.97 10.82 11.63
N ALA A 630 14.60 9.68 12.21
CA ALA A 630 13.87 9.62 13.47
C ALA A 630 14.66 10.23 14.64
N GLN A 631 15.96 9.98 14.72
CA GLN A 631 16.83 10.58 15.73
C GLN A 631 16.81 12.12 15.64
N GLN A 632 17.01 12.68 14.45
CA GLN A 632 17.01 14.13 14.25
C GLN A 632 15.65 14.77 14.58
N ILE A 633 14.55 14.11 14.20
CA ILE A 633 13.20 14.60 14.50
C ILE A 633 12.90 14.50 16.01
N ALA A 634 13.36 13.42 16.67
CA ALA A 634 13.22 13.25 18.11
C ALA A 634 13.99 14.35 18.88
N GLU A 635 15.24 14.61 18.49
CA GLU A 635 16.08 15.67 19.06
C GLU A 635 15.49 17.05 18.79
N PHE A 636 14.97 17.29 17.57
CA PHE A 636 14.24 18.51 17.24
C PHE A 636 13.07 18.72 18.21
N LEU A 637 12.17 17.74 18.36
CA LEU A 637 11.01 17.88 19.24
C LEU A 637 11.43 18.07 20.71
N GLU A 638 12.42 17.33 21.20
CA GLU A 638 12.92 17.43 22.58
C GLU A 638 13.56 18.79 22.86
N ASN A 639 14.40 19.29 21.95
CA ASN A 639 15.04 20.61 22.08
C ASN A 639 14.03 21.76 22.06
N HIS A 640 12.89 21.55 21.41
CA HIS A 640 11.79 22.52 21.38
C HIS A 640 10.81 22.36 22.56
N GLY A 641 11.09 21.51 23.53
CA GLY A 641 10.37 21.42 24.81
C GLY A 641 9.19 20.44 24.82
N PHE A 642 9.02 19.62 23.79
CA PHE A 642 8.04 18.54 23.81
C PHE A 642 8.53 17.34 24.61
N ARG A 643 7.62 16.64 25.28
CA ARG A 643 7.93 15.36 25.91
C ARG A 643 7.92 14.27 24.84
N VAL A 644 9.10 13.79 24.47
CA VAL A 644 9.29 12.78 23.42
C VAL A 644 9.52 11.40 24.02
N ARG A 645 8.90 10.39 23.40
CA ARG A 645 9.07 8.97 23.67
C ARG A 645 9.78 8.36 22.48
N TYR A 646 11.09 8.18 22.61
CA TYR A 646 11.93 7.51 21.61
C TYR A 646 13.12 6.81 22.29
N PRO A 647 13.37 5.51 22.05
CA PRO A 647 14.45 4.78 22.73
C PRO A 647 15.85 5.26 22.33
N GLY A 648 15.97 6.07 21.27
CA GLY A 648 17.20 6.72 20.86
C GLY A 648 17.58 7.96 21.68
N LEU A 649 16.63 8.55 22.43
CA LEU A 649 16.91 9.67 23.32
C LEU A 649 17.34 9.18 24.70
N LYS A 650 18.39 9.79 25.26
CA LYS A 650 18.89 9.48 26.62
C LYS A 650 17.87 9.79 27.73
N SER A 651 16.89 10.65 27.44
CA SER A 651 15.76 10.95 28.33
C SER A 651 14.76 9.80 28.45
N HIS A 652 14.80 8.81 27.54
CA HIS A 652 13.93 7.66 27.59
C HIS A 652 14.20 6.82 28.85
N PRO A 653 13.18 6.52 29.68
CA PRO A 653 13.39 5.84 30.97
C PRO A 653 14.10 4.48 30.86
N GLN A 654 13.92 3.78 29.74
CA GLN A 654 14.52 2.48 29.46
C GLN A 654 15.63 2.54 28.39
N TYR A 655 16.31 3.67 28.22
CA TYR A 655 17.39 3.84 27.23
C TYR A 655 18.47 2.75 27.33
N ASP A 656 19.07 2.57 28.51
CA ASP A 656 20.16 1.60 28.70
C ASP A 656 19.69 0.15 28.48
N LEU A 657 18.47 -0.17 28.91
CA LEU A 657 17.86 -1.49 28.69
C LEU A 657 17.68 -1.74 27.19
N HIS A 658 17.16 -0.76 26.43
CA HIS A 658 16.99 -0.89 24.98
C HIS A 658 18.29 -1.23 24.28
N TRP A 659 19.35 -0.46 24.54
CA TRP A 659 20.66 -0.65 23.91
C TRP A 659 21.41 -1.90 24.39
N SER A 660 20.99 -2.52 25.48
CA SER A 660 21.51 -3.83 25.90
C SER A 660 21.02 -4.99 25.03
N MET A 661 19.90 -4.81 24.30
CA MET A 661 19.24 -5.86 23.51
C MET A 661 19.17 -5.54 22.02
N ALA A 662 19.04 -4.27 21.65
CA ALA A 662 18.82 -3.83 20.28
C ALA A 662 20.06 -3.20 19.65
N ARG A 663 20.18 -3.32 18.33
CA ARG A 663 21.24 -2.73 17.50
C ARG A 663 20.93 -1.30 17.03
N GLY A 664 19.76 -0.78 17.37
CA GLY A 664 19.30 0.54 16.96
C GLY A 664 17.94 0.89 17.56
N ALA A 665 17.57 2.16 17.50
CA ALA A 665 16.39 2.73 18.17
C ALA A 665 15.07 2.53 17.41
N GLY A 666 15.12 2.15 16.12
CA GLY A 666 13.94 2.10 15.26
C GLY A 666 13.50 3.48 14.77
N ALA A 667 12.34 3.56 14.11
CA ALA A 667 11.89 4.78 13.44
C ALA A 667 10.45 5.19 13.76
N VAL A 668 9.94 4.71 14.89
CA VAL A 668 8.67 5.16 15.45
C VAL A 668 8.96 5.91 16.73
N LEU A 669 8.42 7.11 16.84
CA LEU A 669 8.49 7.94 18.03
C LEU A 669 7.10 8.51 18.34
N SER A 670 6.89 8.91 19.59
CA SER A 670 5.66 9.59 20.00
C SER A 670 6.01 10.84 20.80
N PHE A 671 5.15 11.85 20.79
CA PHE A 671 5.30 13.02 21.65
C PHE A 671 3.95 13.51 22.18
N GLU A 672 3.98 14.20 23.31
CA GLU A 672 2.81 14.74 24.02
C GLU A 672 2.78 16.27 23.84
N THR A 673 1.58 16.84 23.69
CA THR A 673 1.35 18.28 23.47
C THR A 673 0.65 18.96 24.65
N GLY A 674 0.11 18.18 25.59
CA GLY A 674 -0.71 18.63 26.70
C GLY A 674 -2.19 18.85 26.37
N ASP A 675 -2.58 18.87 25.09
CA ASP A 675 -3.97 19.10 24.66
C ASP A 675 -4.32 18.30 23.40
N ALA A 676 -5.35 17.46 23.49
CA ALA A 676 -5.80 16.64 22.36
C ALA A 676 -6.29 17.48 21.17
N SER A 677 -6.95 18.62 21.41
CA SER A 677 -7.38 19.51 20.33
C SER A 677 -6.21 20.23 19.66
N LEU A 678 -5.14 20.51 20.41
CA LEU A 678 -3.89 21.00 19.84
C LEU A 678 -3.23 19.93 18.97
N SER A 679 -3.19 18.68 19.45
CA SER A 679 -2.65 17.56 18.68
C SER A 679 -3.37 17.34 17.37
N GLU A 680 -4.71 17.40 17.38
CA GLU A 680 -5.54 17.29 16.18
C GLU A 680 -5.16 18.35 15.15
N ARG A 681 -5.05 19.62 15.58
CA ARG A 681 -4.61 20.72 14.70
C ARG A 681 -3.21 20.51 14.11
N ILE A 682 -2.27 19.96 14.89
CA ILE A 682 -0.92 19.65 14.38
C ILE A 682 -0.98 18.57 13.30
N VAL A 683 -1.70 17.48 13.58
CA VAL A 683 -1.85 16.35 12.64
C VAL A 683 -2.50 16.80 11.34
N GLU A 684 -3.53 17.64 11.39
CA GLU A 684 -4.22 18.15 10.21
C GLU A 684 -3.44 19.22 9.44
N ALA A 685 -2.51 19.93 10.09
CA ALA A 685 -1.71 20.98 9.45
C ALA A 685 -0.50 20.43 8.69
N ALA A 686 -0.01 19.24 9.03
CA ALA A 686 1.11 18.59 8.34
C ALA A 686 0.72 18.18 6.90
N ARG A 687 1.63 18.39 5.94
CA ARG A 687 1.37 18.17 4.50
C ARG A 687 2.17 17.02 3.91
N LEU A 688 3.41 16.84 4.35
CA LEU A 688 4.27 15.73 3.94
C LEU A 688 3.94 14.46 4.72
N TRP A 689 3.55 14.62 5.97
CA TRP A 689 3.19 13.51 6.84
C TRP A 689 1.79 12.98 6.47
N GLY A 690 1.74 11.75 5.97
CA GLY A 690 0.46 11.12 5.66
C GLY A 690 -0.33 10.78 6.91
N ILE A 691 -1.56 11.28 7.03
CA ILE A 691 -2.47 10.88 8.12
C ILE A 691 -2.93 9.44 7.87
N SER A 692 -2.30 8.47 8.54
CA SER A 692 -2.61 7.06 8.31
C SER A 692 -2.30 6.17 9.52
N VAL A 693 -3.06 5.08 9.62
CA VAL A 693 -2.89 4.04 10.63
C VAL A 693 -1.94 2.95 10.12
N SER A 694 -0.64 3.20 10.14
CA SER A 694 0.40 2.17 9.90
C SER A 694 1.77 2.71 10.33
N PHE A 695 2.83 1.93 10.10
CA PHE A 695 4.22 2.35 10.21
C PHE A 695 5.14 1.42 9.40
N GLY A 696 6.42 1.77 9.31
CA GLY A 696 7.47 0.91 8.77
C GLY A 696 7.68 1.00 7.26
N CYS A 697 7.01 1.93 6.57
CA CYS A 697 7.18 2.14 5.14
C CYS A 697 8.07 3.33 4.83
N VAL A 698 8.44 3.44 3.55
CA VAL A 698 9.29 4.53 3.04
C VAL A 698 8.69 5.93 3.19
N ASN A 699 7.36 6.02 3.32
CA ASN A 699 6.66 7.29 3.54
C ASN A 699 6.45 7.59 5.03
N SER A 700 6.64 8.85 5.40
CA SER A 700 6.40 9.36 6.75
C SER A 700 4.91 9.50 7.06
N LEU A 701 4.50 9.03 8.23
CA LEU A 701 3.11 9.05 8.69
C LEU A 701 2.97 9.73 10.04
N ILE A 702 1.84 10.42 10.23
CA ILE A 702 1.44 11.06 11.48
C ILE A 702 0.06 10.56 11.89
N SER A 703 -0.16 10.35 13.19
CA SER A 703 -1.44 9.87 13.69
C SER A 703 -1.65 10.22 15.17
N MET A 704 -2.92 10.26 15.59
CA MET A 704 -3.31 10.30 17.00
C MET A 704 -3.83 8.92 17.43
N PRO A 705 -3.05 8.11 18.15
CA PRO A 705 -3.43 6.76 18.53
C PRO A 705 -4.79 6.67 19.23
N CYS A 706 -5.07 7.54 20.20
CA CYS A 706 -6.30 7.50 21.00
C CYS A 706 -7.58 7.84 20.22
N GLN A 707 -7.46 8.61 19.13
CA GLN A 707 -8.58 8.95 18.24
C GLN A 707 -8.69 8.03 17.01
N MET A 708 -7.63 7.30 16.67
CA MET A 708 -7.57 6.45 15.49
C MET A 708 -7.40 4.98 15.87
N SER A 709 -6.16 4.48 15.93
CA SER A 709 -5.85 3.05 16.07
C SER A 709 -6.31 2.41 17.38
N HIS A 710 -6.40 3.19 18.45
CA HIS A 710 -6.79 2.77 19.79
C HIS A 710 -8.15 3.34 20.23
N ALA A 711 -8.91 3.96 19.31
CA ALA A 711 -10.25 4.50 19.60
C ALA A 711 -11.24 3.44 20.11
N SER A 712 -11.02 2.18 19.75
CA SER A 712 -11.85 1.05 20.20
C SER A 712 -11.66 0.64 21.66
N ILE A 713 -10.60 1.08 22.33
CA ILE A 713 -10.41 0.89 23.78
C ILE A 713 -11.22 1.98 24.48
N ASP A 714 -12.09 1.65 25.43
CA ASP A 714 -12.90 2.65 26.11
C ASP A 714 -12.03 3.64 26.92
N ALA A 715 -12.52 4.88 27.09
CA ALA A 715 -11.76 5.95 27.73
C ALA A 715 -11.35 5.64 29.18
N LYS A 716 -12.13 4.83 29.91
CA LYS A 716 -11.78 4.41 31.27
C LYS A 716 -10.57 3.49 31.23
N THR A 717 -10.57 2.48 30.37
CA THR A 717 -9.44 1.57 30.17
C THR A 717 -8.19 2.30 29.65
N ARG A 718 -8.33 3.27 28.74
CA ARG A 718 -7.18 4.09 28.28
C ARG A 718 -6.57 4.91 29.41
N LYS A 719 -7.40 5.48 30.28
CA LYS A 719 -6.96 6.21 31.47
C LYS A 719 -6.28 5.30 32.50
N GLU A 720 -6.82 4.10 32.73
CA GLU A 720 -6.20 3.09 33.59
C GLU A 720 -4.83 2.65 33.06
N ARG A 721 -4.69 2.55 31.73
CA ARG A 721 -3.42 2.24 31.04
C ARG A 721 -2.48 3.45 30.89
N GLN A 722 -2.87 4.61 31.42
CA GLN A 722 -2.09 5.86 31.36
C GLN A 722 -1.72 6.27 29.92
N MET A 723 -2.65 6.07 28.98
CA MET A 723 -2.47 6.51 27.59
C MET A 723 -2.85 8.00 27.47
N PRO A 724 -1.92 8.91 27.16
CA PRO A 724 -2.23 10.32 26.98
C PRO A 724 -3.13 10.52 25.75
N GLU A 725 -4.24 11.23 25.88
CA GLU A 725 -5.20 11.47 24.78
C GLU A 725 -4.63 12.43 23.71
N ASP A 726 -3.63 13.22 24.10
CA ASP A 726 -2.90 14.19 23.29
C ASP A 726 -1.69 13.60 22.57
N ILE A 727 -1.40 12.30 22.75
CA ILE A 727 -0.21 11.68 22.15
C ILE A 727 -0.30 11.69 20.61
N ILE A 728 0.75 12.18 19.98
CA ILE A 728 0.98 12.07 18.53
C ILE A 728 2.03 11.00 18.30
N ARG A 729 1.77 10.08 17.37
CA ARG A 729 2.75 9.09 16.90
C ARG A 729 3.26 9.49 15.52
N LEU A 730 4.58 9.58 15.39
CA LEU A 730 5.28 9.76 14.13
C LEU A 730 5.92 8.44 13.70
N CYS A 731 5.74 8.09 12.44
CA CYS A 731 6.37 6.95 11.81
C CYS A 731 7.24 7.47 10.68
N VAL A 732 8.55 7.49 10.91
CA VAL A 732 9.48 8.23 10.06
C VAL A 732 9.90 7.40 8.86
N GLY A 733 9.74 7.99 7.67
CA GLY A 733 10.12 7.44 6.38
C GLY A 733 11.56 7.77 5.98
N ILE A 734 11.83 7.71 4.68
CA ILE A 734 13.17 7.94 4.09
C ILE A 734 13.26 9.25 3.31
N GLU A 735 12.27 10.14 3.45
CA GLU A 735 12.30 11.48 2.86
C GLU A 735 13.53 12.28 3.35
N ASP A 736 13.74 13.43 2.72
CA ASP A 736 14.70 14.39 3.25
C ASP A 736 14.26 14.84 4.65
N VAL A 737 15.19 14.82 5.59
CA VAL A 737 14.87 15.08 7.00
C VAL A 737 14.57 16.55 7.25
N GLU A 738 15.20 17.45 6.50
CA GLU A 738 14.97 18.89 6.62
C GLU A 738 13.56 19.24 6.15
N ASP A 739 13.09 18.62 5.07
CA ASP A 739 11.71 18.79 4.59
C ASP A 739 10.68 18.29 5.63
N LEU A 740 10.95 17.14 6.27
CA LEU A 740 10.07 16.59 7.31
C LEU A 740 10.04 17.48 8.55
N ILE A 741 11.19 18.01 8.98
CA ILE A 741 11.31 18.92 10.13
C ILE A 741 10.65 20.27 9.82
N ASP A 742 10.88 20.84 8.63
CA ASP A 742 10.28 22.11 8.20
C ASP A 742 8.76 21.99 8.12
N ASP A 743 8.24 20.89 7.57
CA ASP A 743 6.79 20.65 7.53
C ASP A 743 6.18 20.48 8.92
N LEU A 744 6.84 19.71 9.79
CA LEU A 744 6.40 19.55 11.18
C LEU A 744 6.48 20.87 11.96
N SER A 745 7.54 21.64 11.77
CA SER A 745 7.73 22.97 12.37
C SER A 745 6.60 23.93 11.96
N ARG A 746 6.27 24.00 10.67
CA ARG A 746 5.13 24.79 10.19
C ARG A 746 3.81 24.33 10.82
N ALA A 747 3.58 23.02 10.91
CA ALA A 747 2.37 22.47 11.52
C ALA A 747 2.26 22.85 13.00
N LEU A 748 3.37 22.76 13.76
CA LEU A 748 3.44 23.18 15.16
C LEU A 748 3.14 24.67 15.33
N VAL A 749 3.69 25.55 14.48
CA VAL A 749 3.43 27.00 14.50
C VAL A 749 1.96 27.29 14.16
N GLN A 750 1.44 26.71 13.08
CA GLN A 750 0.07 26.94 12.61
C GLN A 750 -0.97 26.47 13.62
N ALA A 751 -0.73 25.35 14.31
CA ALA A 751 -1.61 24.83 15.34
C ALA A 751 -1.61 25.67 16.64
N GLY A 752 -0.63 26.58 16.79
CA GLY A 752 -0.39 27.33 18.02
C GLY A 752 0.24 26.49 19.12
N ALA A 753 1.03 25.46 18.76
CA ALA A 753 1.70 24.57 19.70
C ALA A 753 2.98 25.19 20.27
N VAL A 754 3.55 26.16 19.57
CA VAL A 754 4.83 26.80 19.88
C VAL A 754 4.72 28.31 19.83
N THR A 755 5.52 28.99 20.63
CA THR A 755 5.77 30.43 20.55
C THR A 755 7.00 30.68 19.67
N VAL A 756 6.90 31.64 18.74
CA VAL A 756 8.04 32.04 17.90
C VAL A 756 8.84 33.10 18.65
N THR A 757 10.11 32.82 18.91
CA THR A 757 11.07 33.70 19.59
C THR A 757 12.21 34.11 18.65
N LEU A 758 13.08 35.03 19.08
CA LEU A 758 14.29 35.39 18.32
C LEU A 758 15.30 34.24 18.21
N GLU A 759 15.20 33.22 19.06
CA GLU A 759 16.11 32.07 19.10
C GLU A 759 15.55 30.83 18.39
N GLY A 760 14.29 30.88 17.90
CA GLY A 760 13.60 29.75 17.26
C GLY A 760 12.17 29.60 17.75
N ILE A 761 11.57 28.41 17.59
CA ILE A 761 10.26 28.09 18.18
C ILE A 761 10.46 27.51 19.59
N GLN A 762 9.43 27.51 20.43
CA GLN A 762 9.46 26.81 21.72
C GLN A 762 8.07 26.34 22.10
N ALA A 763 7.92 25.10 22.58
CA ALA A 763 6.65 24.53 22.99
C ALA A 763 5.97 25.41 24.04
N ASN A 764 4.68 25.64 23.86
CA ASN A 764 3.90 26.39 24.82
C ASN A 764 3.83 25.60 26.14
N PRO A 765 3.97 26.27 27.30
CA PRO A 765 3.87 25.59 28.58
C PRO A 765 2.50 24.92 28.69
N VAL A 766 2.50 23.64 29.03
CA VAL A 766 1.28 22.89 29.33
C VAL A 766 0.55 23.61 30.46
N ALA A 767 -0.67 24.07 30.22
CA ALA A 767 -1.50 24.64 31.28
C ALA A 767 -1.72 23.55 32.33
N ALA A 768 -1.24 23.80 33.56
CA ALA A 768 -1.22 22.85 34.66
C ALA A 768 -2.62 22.38 35.11
#